data_AF-A0A945SA14-F1
#
_entry.id   AF-A0A945SA14-F1
#
_cell.length_a   1.000
_cell.length_b   1.000
_cell.length_c   1.000
_cell.angle_alpha   90.00
_cell.angle_beta   90.00
_cell.angle_gamma   90.00
#
_symmetry.space_group_name_H-M   'P 1'
#
loop_
_entity.id
_entity.type
_entity.pdbx_description
1 polymer ?
#
loop_
_entity_poly.entity_id
_entity_poly.type
_entity_poly.pdbx_seq_one_letter_code
_entity_poly.pdbx_strand_id
1 'polypeptide(L)'
;MTKQRKMGREETAKVEIGHTTVTPRQRWVLVLGFLAVIVGIPLSRQIAWQSRSGDAPSPTPWPAMAAAVRESLTALQDAAPDAKQDAPRSLLLRLMDANRILLRGMNAFETELEDTSLLQATLIPPTQAMFTGVLNVGNEQVYKGRDGWLFFRQGIDHLTAPGFLDPKQLATRRRAGNEWQLPPQPDPVLAILDFQAQLTERGIRLIVMPTPAKATIHPDKMTGRYDASDSAVRNASFEQFLSELRTPRSFLEGRFTGYDEVIRNPANRKTYGDALKRLTGARPSLERGGVDVCDPTDLLMRRRTATGQPQHLATDTHWTPAAMQAAAERLAERLRRHHGLDATPGTTFALKQTTVSHTGDLTGMLRLPPSSALYGAAQVTVNEVRTSPGTAWQPQSDADVLLLGDSFCNIYSDPALEWGESAGFAEHLSNALGAPIDAIRLNGDSAHATRAALATELRRGHDRLAGKKVVIWQFATRELSFGDWRLLTLALGQTRARKTAPTESRQALRVTATVSDMAALPKPGAVPYKDHIVWLHLTDIRAHANSTAPTSALVYMQSMKDNRLTEVGRIRKGQTVELGLRPWEQVQKRLGRIRRAEPTDDELVLEDPYWGTLAARLPGAAAGLGGGPAPEHLPKDAPEPRPASKHVPAIAIAPQLSAKVRAEFARRALSAEGTMTVPGRNGWFFHQTELRQMSLECFWGEAALAVDPDRKATHADPLAAIAAYHEACREHGVELWVLPIPAKSVVYPEHLLGTVTVNSKGDVPRIDSAHQRFYAELRDAGVQVIDVTPLLLAHRADAAGPVYCRQDTHVSPRACELIARAVAARIRLLPWYPDVAKLDVMTQPDNITVQGDLTRELTQPPPPEELTTRQVGRKPDMTPIEPDEASSVLLLSDSHGLVFHSGGDMHTRGAGLPDQLAAELKFAVDLIAVRGSAARPARVTLYRKIRRDPDYLTSKRMIIWCFTVREFTDSSWGVIPLKR
;
A
#
# COMPACT_ATOMS: atom_id res chain seq x y z
N MET A 1 -57.50 3.44 23.18
CA MET A 1 -56.05 3.75 23.18
C MET A 1 -55.28 2.45 23.32
N THR A 2 -54.31 2.19 22.46
CA THR A 2 -53.53 0.93 22.47
C THR A 2 -52.05 1.29 22.37
N LYS A 3 -51.23 0.89 23.37
CA LYS A 3 -49.79 1.21 23.38
C LYS A 3 -49.09 0.44 22.26
N GLN A 4 -48.58 1.15 21.24
CA GLN A 4 -47.62 0.55 20.31
C GLN A 4 -46.33 0.17 21.05
N ARG A 5 -45.82 -1.04 20.80
CA ARG A 5 -44.54 -1.51 21.34
C ARG A 5 -43.41 -0.77 20.63
N LYS A 6 -42.58 -0.01 21.36
CA LYS A 6 -41.30 0.47 20.82
C LYS A 6 -40.44 -0.74 20.48
N MET A 7 -40.00 -0.84 19.23
CA MET A 7 -39.07 -1.88 18.79
C MET A 7 -37.69 -1.67 19.39
N GLY A 8 -36.96 -2.76 19.66
CA GLY A 8 -35.58 -2.71 20.14
C GLY A 8 -34.60 -2.33 19.04
N ARG A 9 -33.42 -1.80 19.40
CA ARG A 9 -32.37 -1.40 18.43
C ARG A 9 -31.99 -2.52 17.45
N GLU A 10 -32.01 -3.79 17.88
CA GLU A 10 -31.81 -4.92 16.96
C GLU A 10 -32.97 -5.16 15.99
N GLU A 11 -34.21 -4.97 16.42
CA GLU A 11 -35.38 -5.08 15.52
C GLU A 11 -35.32 -3.97 14.47
N THR A 12 -34.95 -2.74 14.88
CA THR A 12 -34.70 -1.61 13.98
C THR A 12 -33.56 -1.94 13.00
N ALA A 13 -32.40 -2.41 13.46
CA ALA A 13 -31.29 -2.80 12.60
C ALA A 13 -31.64 -3.94 11.62
N LYS A 14 -32.45 -4.93 12.05
CA LYS A 14 -32.97 -6.02 11.20
C LYS A 14 -34.00 -5.54 10.16
N VAL A 15 -34.56 -4.34 10.31
CA VAL A 15 -35.47 -3.69 9.34
C VAL A 15 -34.72 -2.72 8.42
N GLU A 16 -33.67 -2.06 8.92
CA GLU A 16 -32.87 -1.08 8.18
C GLU A 16 -31.79 -1.71 7.28
N ILE A 17 -31.25 -2.88 7.64
CA ILE A 17 -30.33 -3.64 6.79
C ILE A 17 -31.13 -4.26 5.64
N GLY A 18 -31.13 -3.59 4.48
CA GLY A 18 -31.81 -4.03 3.27
C GLY A 18 -31.32 -5.38 2.76
N HIS A 19 -32.08 -6.44 3.02
CA HIS A 19 -31.77 -7.79 2.54
C HIS A 19 -31.78 -7.89 1.01
N THR A 20 -30.76 -8.54 0.45
CA THR A 20 -30.93 -9.30 -0.80
C THR A 20 -32.02 -10.35 -0.54
N THR A 21 -33.11 -10.35 -1.30
CA THR A 21 -34.34 -11.11 -0.98
C THR A 21 -34.20 -12.61 -1.25
N VAL A 22 -33.44 -13.29 -0.39
CA VAL A 22 -33.33 -14.74 -0.33
C VAL A 22 -34.52 -15.28 0.46
N THR A 23 -35.54 -15.81 -0.24
CA THR A 23 -36.68 -16.49 0.41
C THR A 23 -36.21 -17.70 1.23
N PRO A 24 -36.98 -18.18 2.23
CA PRO A 24 -36.63 -19.37 3.00
C PRO A 24 -36.39 -20.62 2.13
N ARG A 25 -37.08 -20.75 0.99
CA ARG A 25 -36.81 -21.80 -0.01
C ARG A 25 -35.47 -21.60 -0.71
N GLN A 26 -35.18 -20.38 -1.18
CA GLN A 26 -33.86 -20.08 -1.78
C GLN A 26 -32.73 -20.28 -0.77
N ARG A 27 -32.90 -19.96 0.52
CA ARG A 27 -31.88 -20.24 1.56
C ARG A 27 -31.54 -21.73 1.63
N TRP A 28 -32.54 -22.61 1.64
CA TRP A 28 -32.29 -24.06 1.65
C TRP A 28 -31.75 -24.58 0.32
N VAL A 29 -32.20 -24.06 -0.83
CA VAL A 29 -31.63 -24.40 -2.14
C VAL A 29 -30.18 -23.95 -2.27
N LEU A 30 -29.81 -22.78 -1.73
CA LEU A 30 -28.44 -22.29 -1.65
C LEU A 30 -27.56 -23.22 -0.80
N VAL A 31 -28.01 -23.57 0.42
CA VAL A 31 -27.26 -24.45 1.33
C VAL A 31 -27.12 -25.85 0.74
N LEU A 32 -28.20 -26.46 0.24
CA LEU A 32 -28.16 -27.80 -0.35
C LEU A 32 -27.38 -27.83 -1.67
N GLY A 33 -27.46 -26.78 -2.49
CA GLY A 33 -26.66 -26.63 -3.72
C GLY A 33 -25.17 -26.47 -3.43
N PHE A 34 -24.81 -25.67 -2.43
CA PHE A 34 -23.43 -25.51 -1.96
C PHE A 34 -22.84 -26.83 -1.44
N LEU A 35 -23.59 -27.56 -0.60
CA LEU A 35 -23.21 -28.90 -0.14
C LEU A 35 -23.08 -29.91 -1.29
N ALA A 36 -24.01 -29.89 -2.26
CA ALA A 36 -23.96 -30.76 -3.43
C ALA A 36 -22.77 -30.47 -4.36
N VAL A 37 -22.35 -29.20 -4.47
CA VAL A 37 -21.13 -28.82 -5.21
C VAL A 37 -19.87 -29.31 -4.50
N ILE A 38 -19.77 -29.10 -3.18
CA ILE A 38 -18.63 -29.54 -2.36
C ILE A 38 -18.45 -31.06 -2.40
N VAL A 39 -19.54 -31.84 -2.35
CA VAL A 39 -19.48 -33.31 -2.31
C VAL A 39 -19.47 -33.93 -3.71
N GLY A 40 -20.34 -33.48 -4.62
CA GLY A 40 -20.62 -34.16 -5.89
C GLY A 40 -19.49 -34.05 -6.92
N ILE A 41 -18.81 -32.91 -7.01
CA ILE A 41 -17.72 -32.71 -7.97
C ILE A 41 -16.54 -33.65 -7.68
N PRO A 42 -15.95 -33.68 -6.47
CA PRO A 42 -14.87 -34.62 -6.17
C PRO A 42 -15.31 -36.08 -6.24
N LEU A 43 -16.52 -36.42 -5.77
CA LEU A 43 -17.04 -37.78 -5.85
C LEU A 43 -17.13 -38.28 -7.32
N SER A 44 -17.60 -37.42 -8.23
CA SER A 44 -17.66 -37.76 -9.66
C SER A 44 -16.28 -37.94 -10.29
N ARG A 45 -15.27 -37.14 -9.89
CA ARG A 45 -13.87 -37.35 -10.29
C ARG A 45 -13.31 -38.66 -9.76
N GLN A 46 -13.58 -39.01 -8.51
CA GLN A 46 -13.07 -40.23 -7.89
C GLN A 46 -13.65 -41.49 -8.56
N ILE A 47 -14.96 -41.49 -8.88
CA ILE A 47 -15.62 -42.55 -9.66
C ILE A 47 -15.04 -42.65 -11.07
N ALA A 48 -14.89 -41.52 -11.77
CA ALA A 48 -14.36 -41.48 -13.14
C ALA A 48 -12.88 -41.91 -13.22
N TRP A 49 -12.12 -41.74 -12.14
CA TRP A 49 -10.74 -42.19 -12.02
C TRP A 49 -10.62 -43.68 -11.66
N GLN A 50 -11.40 -44.16 -10.68
CA GLN A 50 -11.49 -45.60 -10.35
C GLN A 50 -11.94 -46.45 -11.55
N SER A 51 -12.79 -45.90 -12.42
CA SER A 51 -13.22 -46.52 -13.68
C SER A 51 -12.10 -46.67 -14.74
N ARG A 52 -10.91 -46.06 -14.56
CA ARG A 52 -9.91 -45.88 -15.63
C ARG A 52 -8.48 -46.22 -15.26
N SER A 53 -8.14 -46.40 -14.00
CA SER A 53 -6.75 -46.56 -13.56
C SER A 53 -6.65 -47.47 -12.34
N GLY A 54 -6.33 -48.75 -12.58
CA GLY A 54 -5.93 -49.66 -11.51
C GLY A 54 -4.61 -49.22 -10.88
N ASP A 55 -4.57 -49.20 -9.54
CA ASP A 55 -3.39 -49.06 -8.67
C ASP A 55 -2.48 -47.84 -8.88
N ALA A 56 -2.98 -46.79 -9.53
CA ALA A 56 -2.38 -45.45 -9.46
C ALA A 56 -2.77 -44.72 -8.15
N PRO A 57 -2.09 -43.62 -7.77
CA PRO A 57 -2.59 -42.68 -6.76
C PRO A 57 -3.72 -41.78 -7.30
N SER A 58 -4.66 -41.37 -6.44
CA SER A 58 -5.80 -40.54 -6.85
C SER A 58 -5.46 -39.04 -6.91
N PRO A 59 -5.87 -38.30 -7.96
CA PRO A 59 -5.66 -36.86 -8.10
C PRO A 59 -6.78 -36.02 -7.43
N THR A 60 -7.20 -36.40 -6.24
CA THR A 60 -8.21 -35.68 -5.44
C THR A 60 -7.82 -35.71 -3.95
N PRO A 61 -8.11 -34.67 -3.15
CA PRO A 61 -7.72 -34.60 -1.72
C PRO A 61 -8.58 -35.50 -0.79
N TRP A 62 -9.53 -36.24 -1.34
CA TRP A 62 -10.49 -37.03 -0.55
C TRP A 62 -9.96 -38.33 0.07
N PRO A 63 -8.93 -39.02 -0.46
CA PRO A 63 -8.25 -40.08 0.28
C PRO A 63 -7.57 -39.55 1.55
N ALA A 64 -7.01 -38.33 1.53
CA ALA A 64 -6.40 -37.72 2.72
C ALA A 64 -7.47 -37.37 3.78
N MET A 65 -8.57 -36.73 3.37
CA MET A 65 -9.72 -36.50 4.26
C MET A 65 -10.33 -37.82 4.78
N ALA A 66 -10.49 -38.83 3.93
CA ALA A 66 -11.05 -40.14 4.31
C ALA A 66 -10.06 -41.02 5.12
N ALA A 67 -8.76 -40.74 5.07
CA ALA A 67 -7.76 -41.28 5.99
C ALA A 67 -7.88 -40.59 7.36
N ALA A 68 -7.85 -39.25 7.41
CA ALA A 68 -8.00 -38.50 8.65
C ALA A 68 -9.33 -38.80 9.38
N VAL A 69 -10.45 -38.92 8.67
CA VAL A 69 -11.74 -39.37 9.23
C VAL A 69 -11.61 -40.78 9.80
N ARG A 70 -10.98 -41.72 9.08
CA ARG A 70 -10.82 -43.11 9.51
C ARG A 70 -9.92 -43.23 10.74
N GLU A 71 -8.76 -42.57 10.73
CA GLU A 71 -7.85 -42.47 11.87
C GLU A 71 -8.52 -41.83 13.09
N SER A 72 -9.34 -40.78 12.90
CA SER A 72 -10.12 -40.17 13.99
C SER A 72 -11.16 -41.13 14.59
N LEU A 73 -11.70 -42.06 13.79
CA LEU A 73 -12.61 -43.12 14.25
C LEU A 73 -11.84 -44.26 14.93
N THR A 74 -10.69 -44.67 14.40
CA THR A 74 -9.81 -45.67 15.02
C THR A 74 -9.29 -45.20 16.38
N ALA A 75 -8.91 -43.92 16.50
CA ALA A 75 -8.53 -43.28 17.77
C ALA A 75 -9.67 -43.21 18.82
N LEU A 76 -10.93 -43.41 18.40
CA LEU A 76 -12.08 -43.57 19.28
C LEU A 76 -12.38 -45.04 19.63
N GLN A 77 -11.84 -46.01 18.87
CA GLN A 77 -12.13 -47.45 18.97
C GLN A 77 -11.02 -48.27 19.67
N ASP A 78 -9.74 -47.94 19.48
CA ASP A 78 -8.59 -48.73 19.98
C ASP A 78 -8.39 -48.73 21.52
N ALA A 79 -9.39 -48.27 22.27
CA ALA A 79 -9.40 -48.24 23.73
C ALA A 79 -10.56 -49.06 24.31
N ALA A 80 -10.55 -50.37 24.03
CA ALA A 80 -11.39 -51.35 24.73
C ALA A 80 -11.08 -51.32 26.25
N PRO A 81 -12.07 -51.48 27.14
CA PRO A 81 -11.92 -51.01 28.52
C PRO A 81 -11.34 -52.07 29.48
N ASP A 82 -10.08 -51.88 29.88
CA ASP A 82 -9.59 -52.49 31.13
C ASP A 82 -10.22 -51.76 32.32
N ALA A 83 -11.17 -52.42 32.98
CA ALA A 83 -12.10 -51.75 33.88
C ALA A 83 -11.60 -51.72 35.33
N LYS A 84 -11.13 -50.55 35.81
CA LYS A 84 -11.30 -50.05 37.21
C LYS A 84 -10.62 -48.70 37.57
N GLN A 85 -10.66 -47.67 36.71
CA GLN A 85 -10.56 -46.25 37.14
C GLN A 85 -10.96 -45.27 36.02
N ASP A 86 -11.27 -44.03 36.38
CA ASP A 86 -11.42 -42.82 35.54
C ASP A 86 -12.37 -42.84 34.30
N ALA A 87 -13.65 -42.64 34.60
CA ALA A 87 -14.46 -41.66 33.85
C ALA A 87 -14.33 -40.26 34.51
N PRO A 88 -14.53 -39.14 33.79
CA PRO A 88 -14.81 -39.00 32.36
C PRO A 88 -13.64 -38.36 31.56
N ARG A 89 -12.51 -38.03 32.20
CA ARG A 89 -11.37 -37.30 31.58
C ARG A 89 -10.83 -37.96 30.30
N SER A 90 -10.80 -39.30 30.27
CA SER A 90 -10.34 -40.08 29.12
C SER A 90 -11.23 -39.94 27.87
N LEU A 91 -12.52 -39.60 28.02
CA LEU A 91 -13.42 -39.36 26.89
C LEU A 91 -13.19 -37.97 26.28
N LEU A 92 -12.94 -36.95 27.11
CA LEU A 92 -12.64 -35.60 26.64
C LEU A 92 -11.32 -35.58 25.85
N LEU A 93 -10.28 -36.25 26.35
CA LEU A 93 -9.01 -36.39 25.62
C LEU A 93 -9.17 -37.12 24.29
N ARG A 94 -9.90 -38.25 24.26
CA ARG A 94 -10.23 -38.98 23.02
C ARG A 94 -10.94 -38.09 21.99
N LEU A 95 -11.92 -37.28 22.42
CA LEU A 95 -12.59 -36.31 21.54
C LEU A 95 -11.64 -35.20 21.05
N MET A 96 -10.73 -34.71 21.90
CA MET A 96 -9.78 -33.65 21.53
C MET A 96 -8.72 -34.14 20.53
N ASP A 97 -8.22 -35.37 20.67
CA ASP A 97 -7.25 -35.94 19.73
C ASP A 97 -7.88 -36.40 18.41
N ALA A 98 -9.08 -36.99 18.44
CA ALA A 98 -9.85 -37.27 17.23
C ALA A 98 -10.16 -35.97 16.45
N ASN A 99 -10.57 -34.90 17.15
CA ASN A 99 -10.81 -33.59 16.54
C ASN A 99 -9.51 -32.93 16.02
N ARG A 100 -8.37 -33.14 16.69
CA ARG A 100 -7.05 -32.67 16.23
C ARG A 100 -6.60 -33.35 14.94
N ILE A 101 -6.87 -34.65 14.78
CA ILE A 101 -6.62 -35.39 13.54
C ILE A 101 -7.54 -34.87 12.44
N LEU A 102 -8.83 -34.72 12.74
CA LEU A 102 -9.83 -34.21 11.78
C LEU A 102 -9.49 -32.80 11.27
N LEU A 103 -9.14 -31.86 12.17
CA LEU A 103 -8.77 -30.49 11.82
C LEU A 103 -7.48 -30.41 10.99
N ARG A 104 -6.49 -31.28 11.22
CA ARG A 104 -5.32 -31.38 10.32
C ARG A 104 -5.72 -31.88 8.93
N GLY A 105 -6.61 -32.87 8.86
CA GLY A 105 -7.19 -33.34 7.60
C GLY A 105 -7.93 -32.22 6.87
N MET A 106 -8.67 -31.37 7.59
CA MET A 106 -9.35 -30.20 7.03
C MET A 106 -8.38 -29.14 6.51
N ASN A 107 -7.39 -28.71 7.29
CA ASN A 107 -6.42 -27.70 6.85
C ASN A 107 -5.56 -28.19 5.67
N ALA A 108 -5.12 -29.45 5.67
CA ALA A 108 -4.39 -30.03 4.55
C ALA A 108 -5.27 -30.11 3.28
N PHE A 109 -6.53 -30.53 3.43
CA PHE A 109 -7.52 -30.54 2.36
C PHE A 109 -7.79 -29.13 1.80
N GLU A 110 -7.85 -28.11 2.67
CA GLU A 110 -8.08 -26.71 2.30
C GLU A 110 -6.87 -26.10 1.58
N THR A 111 -5.65 -26.31 2.10
CA THR A 111 -4.40 -25.88 1.44
C THR A 111 -4.21 -26.55 0.07
N GLU A 112 -4.45 -27.86 -0.02
CA GLU A 112 -4.42 -28.60 -1.29
C GLU A 112 -5.52 -28.10 -2.26
N LEU A 113 -6.64 -27.57 -1.75
CA LEU A 113 -7.68 -26.92 -2.56
C LEU A 113 -7.26 -25.56 -3.13
N GLU A 114 -6.46 -24.79 -2.38
CA GLU A 114 -5.95 -23.48 -2.79
C GLU A 114 -4.77 -23.61 -3.77
N ASP A 115 -3.79 -24.46 -3.46
CA ASP A 115 -2.64 -24.73 -4.32
C ASP A 115 -3.05 -25.41 -5.65
N THR A 116 -4.10 -26.23 -5.64
CA THR A 116 -4.73 -26.71 -6.89
C THR A 116 -5.63 -25.64 -7.52
N SER A 117 -5.09 -24.44 -7.73
CA SER A 117 -5.71 -23.21 -8.28
C SER A 117 -6.46 -23.37 -9.63
N LEU A 118 -6.48 -24.55 -10.24
CA LEU A 118 -7.50 -24.94 -11.20
C LEU A 118 -8.91 -24.87 -10.61
N LEU A 119 -9.12 -25.15 -9.31
CA LEU A 119 -10.44 -25.04 -8.68
C LEU A 119 -10.96 -23.60 -8.72
N GLN A 120 -10.25 -22.60 -8.20
CA GLN A 120 -10.71 -21.20 -8.28
C GLN A 120 -11.00 -20.77 -9.74
N ALA A 121 -10.15 -21.17 -10.68
CA ALA A 121 -10.31 -20.87 -12.10
C ALA A 121 -11.49 -21.61 -12.80
N THR A 122 -11.94 -22.76 -12.29
CA THR A 122 -13.00 -23.57 -12.93
C THR A 122 -14.30 -23.67 -12.13
N LEU A 123 -14.33 -23.24 -10.87
CA LEU A 123 -15.53 -23.20 -10.02
C LEU A 123 -16.05 -21.79 -9.75
N ILE A 124 -15.21 -20.79 -9.46
CA ILE A 124 -15.70 -19.42 -9.20
C ILE A 124 -16.55 -18.93 -10.38
N PRO A 125 -16.15 -19.06 -11.66
CA PRO A 125 -16.97 -18.56 -12.75
C PRO A 125 -18.31 -19.33 -12.88
N PRO A 126 -18.37 -20.68 -12.99
CA PRO A 126 -19.66 -21.36 -13.11
C PRO A 126 -20.58 -21.21 -11.89
N THR A 127 -20.04 -21.19 -10.67
CA THR A 127 -20.83 -20.95 -9.45
C THR A 127 -21.33 -19.51 -9.39
N GLN A 128 -20.53 -18.52 -9.78
CA GLN A 128 -20.97 -17.13 -9.91
C GLN A 128 -22.00 -16.95 -11.03
N ALA A 129 -21.90 -17.68 -12.14
CA ALA A 129 -22.94 -17.72 -13.18
C ALA A 129 -24.25 -18.34 -12.65
N MET A 130 -24.19 -19.37 -11.81
CA MET A 130 -25.37 -19.90 -11.13
C MET A 130 -25.97 -18.86 -10.17
N PHE A 131 -25.15 -18.19 -9.34
CA PHE A 131 -25.61 -17.14 -8.43
C PHE A 131 -26.24 -15.95 -9.17
N THR A 132 -25.62 -15.48 -10.25
CA THR A 132 -26.08 -14.32 -11.02
C THR A 132 -27.25 -14.62 -11.95
N GLY A 133 -27.27 -15.81 -12.56
CA GLY A 133 -28.32 -16.26 -13.48
C GLY A 133 -29.57 -16.79 -12.78
N VAL A 134 -29.41 -17.74 -11.84
CA VAL A 134 -30.52 -18.47 -11.20
C VAL A 134 -31.00 -17.78 -9.91
N LEU A 135 -30.08 -17.20 -9.14
CA LEU A 135 -30.35 -16.71 -7.78
C LEU A 135 -30.34 -15.17 -7.68
N ASN A 136 -30.08 -14.48 -8.79
CA ASN A 136 -30.09 -13.03 -8.94
C ASN A 136 -29.13 -12.25 -8.01
N VAL A 137 -28.00 -12.85 -7.62
CA VAL A 137 -26.98 -12.24 -6.74
C VAL A 137 -25.79 -11.71 -7.55
N GLY A 138 -25.20 -10.61 -7.09
CA GLY A 138 -23.93 -10.06 -7.59
C GLY A 138 -22.70 -10.69 -6.94
N ASN A 139 -21.65 -9.89 -6.71
CA ASN A 139 -20.46 -10.28 -5.95
C ASN A 139 -19.97 -9.13 -5.02
N GLU A 140 -18.72 -9.18 -4.56
CA GLU A 140 -18.17 -8.22 -3.61
C GLU A 140 -17.93 -6.81 -4.19
N GLN A 141 -17.94 -6.66 -5.52
CA GLN A 141 -17.68 -5.42 -6.27
C GLN A 141 -18.89 -4.91 -7.07
N VAL A 142 -19.79 -5.81 -7.48
CA VAL A 142 -20.92 -5.52 -8.38
C VAL A 142 -22.24 -6.01 -7.77
N TYR A 143 -23.22 -5.13 -7.67
CA TYR A 143 -24.60 -5.51 -7.37
C TYR A 143 -25.41 -5.73 -8.66
N LYS A 144 -26.28 -6.75 -8.66
CA LYS A 144 -27.23 -7.00 -9.74
C LYS A 144 -28.53 -6.22 -9.49
N GLY A 145 -28.97 -5.47 -10.50
CA GLY A 145 -30.24 -4.75 -10.51
C GLY A 145 -31.34 -5.51 -11.26
N ARG A 146 -32.34 -4.76 -11.71
CA ARG A 146 -33.48 -5.19 -12.55
C ARG A 146 -33.09 -5.18 -14.03
N ASP A 147 -33.86 -5.88 -14.86
CA ASP A 147 -33.79 -5.79 -16.34
C ASP A 147 -32.38 -6.01 -16.94
N GLY A 148 -31.54 -6.83 -16.29
CA GLY A 148 -30.14 -7.07 -16.71
C GLY A 148 -29.14 -5.96 -16.33
N TRP A 149 -29.53 -4.98 -15.52
CA TRP A 149 -28.63 -3.90 -15.08
C TRP A 149 -27.66 -4.35 -13.99
N LEU A 150 -26.46 -3.76 -14.01
CA LEU A 150 -25.40 -3.96 -13.02
C LEU A 150 -25.00 -2.62 -12.38
N PHE A 151 -24.62 -2.63 -11.11
CA PHE A 151 -24.21 -1.43 -10.37
C PHE A 151 -22.87 -1.65 -9.67
N PHE A 152 -21.95 -0.69 -9.82
CA PHE A 152 -20.71 -0.68 -9.06
C PHE A 152 -20.98 -0.40 -7.59
N ARG A 153 -20.47 -1.25 -6.70
CA ARG A 153 -20.71 -1.17 -5.25
C ARG A 153 -20.40 0.21 -4.67
N GLN A 154 -19.23 0.78 -4.95
CA GLN A 154 -18.88 2.12 -4.42
C GLN A 154 -19.83 3.24 -4.90
N GLY A 155 -20.53 3.04 -6.02
CA GLY A 155 -21.57 3.96 -6.48
C GLY A 155 -22.86 3.89 -5.66
N ILE A 156 -23.14 2.77 -4.99
CA ILE A 156 -24.22 2.61 -4.01
C ILE A 156 -23.73 3.04 -2.62
N ASP A 157 -22.55 2.60 -2.22
CA ASP A 157 -21.96 2.89 -0.90
C ASP A 157 -21.75 4.41 -0.72
N HIS A 158 -21.43 5.16 -1.79
CA HIS A 158 -21.40 6.63 -1.78
C HIS A 158 -22.75 7.27 -1.42
N LEU A 159 -23.86 6.70 -1.90
CA LEU A 159 -25.21 7.26 -1.69
C LEU A 159 -25.83 6.85 -0.35
N THR A 160 -25.39 5.73 0.21
CA THR A 160 -25.93 5.14 1.46
C THR A 160 -25.06 5.41 2.69
N ALA A 161 -23.78 5.74 2.51
CA ALA A 161 -22.88 6.13 3.60
C ALA A 161 -23.26 7.49 4.24
N PRO A 162 -22.78 7.76 5.48
CA PRO A 162 -22.84 9.08 6.08
C PRO A 162 -22.31 10.19 5.17
N GLY A 163 -22.73 11.44 5.44
CA GLY A 163 -22.28 12.61 4.69
C GLY A 163 -20.76 12.73 4.67
N PHE A 164 -20.16 12.85 3.49
CA PHE A 164 -18.69 12.87 3.35
C PHE A 164 -18.03 14.13 3.95
N LEU A 165 -18.79 15.19 4.24
CA LEU A 165 -18.33 16.37 4.97
C LEU A 165 -18.64 16.32 6.49
N ASP A 166 -19.20 15.22 7.00
CA ASP A 166 -19.42 15.05 8.45
C ASP A 166 -18.10 15.13 9.22
N PRO A 167 -17.99 15.94 10.30
CA PRO A 167 -16.74 16.13 11.03
C PRO A 167 -16.16 14.83 11.61
N LYS A 168 -16.98 13.88 12.02
CA LYS A 168 -16.54 12.57 12.52
C LYS A 168 -16.06 11.70 11.37
N GLN A 169 -16.77 11.68 10.24
CA GLN A 169 -16.34 10.95 9.04
C GLN A 169 -14.98 11.46 8.53
N LEU A 170 -14.81 12.79 8.46
CA LEU A 170 -13.53 13.42 8.10
C LEU A 170 -12.41 13.14 9.12
N ALA A 171 -12.72 13.10 10.42
CA ALA A 171 -11.75 12.79 11.47
C ALA A 171 -11.34 11.32 11.48
N THR A 172 -12.29 10.39 11.26
CA THR A 172 -12.03 8.96 11.11
C THR A 172 -11.17 8.70 9.88
N ARG A 173 -11.51 9.27 8.71
CA ARG A 173 -10.69 9.11 7.49
C ARG A 173 -9.27 9.68 7.66
N ARG A 174 -9.10 10.82 8.33
CA ARG A 174 -7.78 11.38 8.71
C ARG A 174 -6.95 10.47 9.64
N ARG A 175 -7.58 9.49 10.30
CA ARG A 175 -6.93 8.51 11.19
C ARG A 175 -6.85 7.10 10.58
N ALA A 176 -7.49 6.85 9.44
CA ALA A 176 -7.63 5.54 8.81
C ALA A 176 -6.41 5.11 7.96
N GLY A 177 -5.22 5.62 8.29
CA GLY A 177 -3.97 5.12 7.72
C GLY A 177 -3.53 3.82 8.40
N ASN A 178 -2.70 3.04 7.73
CA ASN A 178 -2.08 1.83 8.29
C ASN A 178 -0.60 1.76 7.89
N GLU A 179 0.07 0.67 8.23
CA GLU A 179 1.51 0.48 8.02
C GLU A 179 1.95 0.53 6.55
N TRP A 180 1.03 0.28 5.62
CA TRP A 180 1.28 0.20 4.17
C TRP A 180 0.65 1.35 3.38
N GLN A 181 -0.22 2.14 4.01
CA GLN A 181 -0.97 3.21 3.35
C GLN A 181 -1.13 4.42 4.28
N LEU A 182 -0.53 5.56 3.88
CA LEU A 182 -0.69 6.84 4.57
C LEU A 182 -2.19 7.21 4.69
N PRO A 183 -2.61 7.86 5.80
CA PRO A 183 -3.99 8.31 5.96
C PRO A 183 -4.36 9.28 4.84
N PRO A 184 -5.51 9.10 4.16
CA PRO A 184 -5.92 9.96 3.06
C PRO A 184 -6.27 11.36 3.56
N GLN A 185 -6.02 12.37 2.72
CA GLN A 185 -6.68 13.67 2.87
C GLN A 185 -8.16 13.48 2.49
N PRO A 186 -9.16 13.69 3.37
CA PRO A 186 -10.54 13.32 3.09
C PRO A 186 -11.50 14.50 2.82
N ASP A 187 -11.03 15.75 2.88
CA ASP A 187 -11.84 16.95 2.67
C ASP A 187 -11.68 17.47 1.23
N PRO A 188 -12.66 17.23 0.34
CA PRO A 188 -12.58 17.63 -1.06
C PRO A 188 -12.64 19.15 -1.23
N VAL A 189 -13.32 19.87 -0.33
CA VAL A 189 -13.48 21.33 -0.43
C VAL A 189 -12.15 22.03 -0.18
N LEU A 190 -11.39 21.61 0.85
CA LEU A 190 -10.05 22.14 1.11
C LEU A 190 -9.12 21.98 -0.11
N ALA A 191 -9.13 20.79 -0.73
CA ALA A 191 -8.26 20.48 -1.87
C ALA A 191 -8.65 21.20 -3.17
N ILE A 192 -9.95 21.38 -3.41
CA ILE A 192 -10.46 22.14 -4.57
C ILE A 192 -10.16 23.63 -4.41
N LEU A 193 -10.34 24.20 -3.22
CA LEU A 193 -10.05 25.61 -2.96
C LEU A 193 -8.54 25.91 -3.01
N ASP A 194 -7.67 25.03 -2.48
CA ASP A 194 -6.22 25.17 -2.60
C ASP A 194 -5.74 25.10 -4.05
N PHE A 195 -6.41 24.29 -4.88
CA PHE A 195 -6.14 24.23 -6.32
C PHE A 195 -6.64 25.49 -7.07
N GLN A 196 -7.86 25.97 -6.76
CA GLN A 196 -8.39 27.23 -7.32
C GLN A 196 -7.54 28.45 -6.92
N ALA A 197 -7.01 28.51 -5.69
CA ALA A 197 -6.12 29.58 -5.26
C ALA A 197 -4.87 29.68 -6.16
N GLN A 198 -4.16 28.56 -6.33
CA GLN A 198 -2.93 28.48 -7.14
C GLN A 198 -3.17 28.66 -8.64
N LEU A 199 -4.37 28.35 -9.15
CA LEU A 199 -4.78 28.70 -10.52
C LEU A 199 -5.09 30.20 -10.64
N THR A 200 -5.72 30.81 -9.62
CA THR A 200 -6.04 32.25 -9.59
C THR A 200 -4.77 33.11 -9.56
N GLU A 201 -3.72 32.67 -8.86
CA GLU A 201 -2.38 33.29 -8.87
C GLU A 201 -1.78 33.38 -10.29
N ARG A 202 -2.18 32.50 -11.20
CA ARG A 202 -1.79 32.46 -12.62
C ARG A 202 -2.83 33.08 -13.57
N GLY A 203 -3.92 33.66 -13.04
CA GLY A 203 -5.03 34.20 -13.83
C GLY A 203 -6.03 33.17 -14.39
N ILE A 204 -5.91 31.90 -13.99
CA ILE A 204 -6.65 30.76 -14.55
C ILE A 204 -7.91 30.47 -13.72
N ARG A 205 -9.02 30.12 -14.38
CA ARG A 205 -10.28 29.71 -13.73
C ARG A 205 -10.39 28.18 -13.63
N LEU A 206 -10.79 27.66 -12.48
CA LEU A 206 -11.20 26.26 -12.33
C LEU A 206 -12.71 26.08 -12.61
N ILE A 207 -13.05 25.06 -13.40
CA ILE A 207 -14.40 24.48 -13.46
C ILE A 207 -14.33 23.05 -12.92
N VAL A 208 -15.12 22.73 -11.89
CA VAL A 208 -15.26 21.37 -11.35
C VAL A 208 -16.48 20.68 -11.97
N MET A 209 -16.31 19.42 -12.38
CA MET A 209 -17.36 18.60 -12.99
C MET A 209 -17.51 17.27 -12.24
N PRO A 210 -18.39 17.21 -11.21
CA PRO A 210 -18.66 15.98 -10.48
C PRO A 210 -19.65 15.10 -11.29
N THR A 211 -19.15 14.08 -11.99
CA THR A 211 -20.00 13.18 -12.78
C THR A 211 -20.78 12.23 -11.85
N PRO A 212 -22.13 12.21 -11.89
CA PRO A 212 -22.95 11.42 -10.98
C PRO A 212 -22.77 9.92 -11.20
N ALA A 213 -22.86 9.16 -10.11
CA ALA A 213 -22.89 7.71 -10.18
C ALA A 213 -24.15 7.21 -10.90
N LYS A 214 -24.04 6.06 -11.59
CA LYS A 214 -25.14 5.38 -12.30
C LYS A 214 -26.44 5.26 -11.49
N ALA A 215 -26.34 4.98 -10.19
CA ALA A 215 -27.49 4.86 -9.28
C ALA A 215 -28.15 6.19 -8.89
N THR A 216 -27.44 7.33 -9.00
CA THR A 216 -28.04 8.67 -8.87
C THR A 216 -29.06 8.92 -9.99
N ILE A 217 -28.81 8.37 -11.19
CA ILE A 217 -29.64 8.60 -12.39
C ILE A 217 -30.66 7.47 -12.64
N HIS A 218 -30.36 6.23 -12.26
CA HIS A 218 -31.19 5.04 -12.49
C HIS A 218 -31.49 4.21 -11.22
N PRO A 219 -32.06 4.80 -10.15
CA PRO A 219 -32.36 4.08 -8.90
C PRO A 219 -33.46 3.02 -9.06
N ASP A 220 -34.42 3.25 -9.97
CA ASP A 220 -35.48 2.32 -10.38
C ASP A 220 -34.94 1.02 -11.00
N LYS A 221 -33.78 1.09 -11.67
CA LYS A 221 -33.07 -0.07 -12.21
C LYS A 221 -32.28 -0.83 -11.15
N MET A 222 -32.05 -0.24 -9.98
CA MET A 222 -31.55 -0.95 -8.80
C MET A 222 -32.70 -1.59 -8.00
N THR A 223 -33.83 -0.89 -7.80
CA THR A 223 -34.93 -1.40 -6.97
C THR A 223 -36.30 -0.85 -7.40
N GLY A 224 -37.35 -1.67 -7.25
CA GLY A 224 -38.75 -1.30 -7.50
C GLY A 224 -39.39 -0.41 -6.43
N ARG A 225 -38.59 0.33 -5.65
CA ARG A 225 -39.04 1.41 -4.76
C ARG A 225 -38.97 2.80 -5.40
N TYR A 226 -38.38 2.89 -6.60
CA TYR A 226 -38.27 4.10 -7.39
C TYR A 226 -38.81 3.85 -8.80
N ASP A 227 -39.36 4.89 -9.40
CA ASP A 227 -39.85 4.92 -10.77
C ASP A 227 -39.00 5.85 -11.66
N ALA A 228 -39.17 5.76 -12.97
CA ALA A 228 -38.38 6.53 -13.95
C ALA A 228 -38.63 8.05 -13.92
N SER A 229 -39.63 8.50 -13.15
CA SER A 229 -39.98 9.90 -12.90
C SER A 229 -39.34 10.50 -11.65
N ASP A 230 -38.70 9.70 -10.79
CA ASP A 230 -38.18 10.16 -9.51
C ASP A 230 -36.95 11.07 -9.64
N SER A 231 -36.76 11.94 -8.64
CA SER A 231 -35.61 12.82 -8.53
C SER A 231 -34.29 12.05 -8.30
N ALA A 232 -33.18 12.60 -8.78
CA ALA A 232 -31.86 12.01 -8.62
C ALA A 232 -31.45 11.79 -7.15
N VAL A 233 -30.94 10.60 -6.83
CA VAL A 233 -30.50 10.25 -5.47
C VAL A 233 -29.09 10.77 -5.20
N ARG A 234 -28.94 11.65 -4.20
CA ARG A 234 -27.70 12.36 -3.84
C ARG A 234 -27.25 12.00 -2.40
N ASN A 235 -25.94 11.99 -2.13
CA ASN A 235 -25.41 11.84 -0.76
C ASN A 235 -25.76 13.07 0.10
N ALA A 236 -25.98 12.88 1.41
CA ALA A 236 -26.39 13.93 2.34
C ALA A 236 -25.48 15.20 2.36
N SER A 237 -24.17 15.07 2.11
CA SER A 237 -23.25 16.22 2.04
C SER A 237 -23.16 16.88 0.66
N PHE A 238 -23.87 16.41 -0.36
CA PHE A 238 -23.65 16.90 -1.74
C PHE A 238 -24.10 18.35 -1.94
N GLU A 239 -25.24 18.77 -1.37
CA GLU A 239 -25.68 20.17 -1.46
C GLU A 239 -24.80 21.11 -0.63
N GLN A 240 -24.32 20.65 0.53
CA GLN A 240 -23.31 21.38 1.32
C GLN A 240 -22.03 21.58 0.51
N PHE A 241 -21.54 20.53 -0.15
CA PHE A 241 -20.36 20.59 -1.02
C PHE A 241 -20.54 21.57 -2.19
N LEU A 242 -21.70 21.55 -2.88
CA LEU A 242 -22.00 22.53 -3.93
C LEU A 242 -22.08 23.96 -3.40
N SER A 243 -22.63 24.15 -2.18
CA SER A 243 -22.70 25.45 -1.51
C SER A 243 -21.32 25.98 -1.12
N GLU A 244 -20.50 25.18 -0.43
CA GLU A 244 -19.15 25.54 0.01
C GLU A 244 -18.18 25.79 -1.16
N LEU A 245 -18.38 25.19 -2.34
CA LEU A 245 -17.61 25.53 -3.54
C LEU A 245 -18.07 26.82 -4.22
N ARG A 246 -19.39 27.02 -4.35
CA ARG A 246 -19.95 28.22 -5.01
C ARG A 246 -19.83 29.48 -4.14
N THR A 247 -19.86 29.33 -2.82
CA THR A 247 -19.75 30.41 -1.83
C THR A 247 -18.76 30.02 -0.73
N PRO A 248 -17.43 30.09 -0.98
CA PRO A 248 -16.40 29.59 -0.06
C PRO A 248 -16.41 30.19 1.35
N ARG A 249 -17.06 31.34 1.54
CA ARG A 249 -17.22 32.00 2.84
C ARG A 249 -17.74 31.06 3.93
N SER A 250 -18.72 30.19 3.66
CA SER A 250 -19.29 29.27 4.65
C SER A 250 -18.29 28.22 5.14
N PHE A 251 -17.44 27.71 4.23
CA PHE A 251 -16.30 26.86 4.58
C PHE A 251 -15.24 27.64 5.37
N LEU A 252 -14.87 28.84 4.88
CA LEU A 252 -13.76 29.65 5.39
C LEU A 252 -14.05 30.33 6.75
N GLU A 253 -15.31 30.60 7.09
CA GLU A 253 -15.73 31.05 8.43
C GLU A 253 -16.09 29.86 9.35
N GLY A 254 -16.56 28.75 8.78
CA GLY A 254 -16.91 27.53 9.50
C GLY A 254 -15.77 26.52 9.57
N ARG A 255 -15.87 25.46 8.74
CA ARG A 255 -15.04 24.23 8.84
C ARG A 255 -13.53 24.48 8.75
N PHE A 256 -13.11 25.56 8.08
CA PHE A 256 -11.71 25.96 7.96
C PHE A 256 -11.04 26.23 9.32
N THR A 257 -11.75 26.82 10.27
CA THR A 257 -11.22 27.13 11.62
C THR A 257 -10.79 25.87 12.39
N GLY A 258 -11.45 24.74 12.15
CA GLY A 258 -11.09 23.45 12.74
C GLY A 258 -9.72 22.91 12.29
N TYR A 259 -9.10 23.49 11.25
CA TYR A 259 -7.76 23.08 10.82
C TYR A 259 -6.63 23.58 11.72
N ASP A 260 -6.86 24.59 12.58
CA ASP A 260 -5.89 24.99 13.61
C ASP A 260 -5.60 23.83 14.56
N GLU A 261 -6.62 23.06 14.95
CA GLU A 261 -6.44 21.83 15.74
C GLU A 261 -5.69 20.74 14.94
N VAL A 262 -5.99 20.61 13.64
CA VAL A 262 -5.33 19.64 12.75
C VAL A 262 -3.82 19.88 12.68
N ILE A 263 -3.35 21.14 12.62
CA ILE A 263 -1.93 21.50 12.56
C ILE A 263 -1.22 21.66 13.92
N ARG A 264 -1.92 21.41 15.03
CA ARG A 264 -1.26 21.17 16.34
C ARG A 264 -0.39 19.92 16.28
N ASN A 265 -0.81 18.89 15.55
CA ASN A 265 0.02 17.72 15.24
C ASN A 265 1.15 18.13 14.25
N PRO A 266 2.44 17.97 14.61
CA PRO A 266 3.56 18.34 13.74
C PRO A 266 3.57 17.62 12.38
N ALA A 267 3.13 16.35 12.33
CA ALA A 267 3.07 15.59 11.08
C ALA A 267 2.09 16.21 10.07
N ASN A 268 0.95 16.71 10.56
CA ASN A 268 -0.02 17.44 9.74
C ASN A 268 0.49 18.83 9.34
N ARG A 269 1.29 19.50 10.18
CA ARG A 269 1.78 20.86 9.90
C ARG A 269 2.56 20.93 8.59
N LYS A 270 3.35 19.91 8.26
CA LYS A 270 4.09 19.80 6.98
C LYS A 270 3.17 19.56 5.78
N THR A 271 2.09 18.80 5.95
CA THR A 271 1.15 18.43 4.86
C THR A 271 0.10 19.50 4.58
N TYR A 272 -0.39 20.19 5.61
CA TYR A 272 -1.49 21.15 5.52
C TYR A 272 -1.03 22.62 5.56
N GLY A 273 0.10 22.93 6.21
CA GLY A 273 0.46 24.30 6.58
C GLY A 273 0.55 25.27 5.40
N ASP A 274 1.13 24.88 4.27
CA ASP A 274 1.29 25.77 3.12
C ASP A 274 -0.02 25.99 2.34
N ALA A 275 -0.89 24.98 2.29
CA ALA A 275 -2.23 25.13 1.73
C ALA A 275 -3.10 26.08 2.59
N LEU A 276 -3.02 25.96 3.92
CA LEU A 276 -3.73 26.86 4.84
C LEU A 276 -3.23 28.31 4.73
N LYS A 277 -1.91 28.53 4.57
CA LYS A 277 -1.35 29.86 4.27
C LYS A 277 -1.90 30.42 2.95
N ARG A 278 -1.84 29.64 1.86
CA ARG A 278 -2.36 30.04 0.54
C ARG A 278 -3.84 30.40 0.60
N LEU A 279 -4.66 29.55 1.21
CA LEU A 279 -6.10 29.79 1.39
C LEU A 279 -6.40 31.04 2.23
N THR A 280 -5.58 31.33 3.23
CA THR A 280 -5.71 32.55 4.05
C THR A 280 -5.43 33.79 3.22
N GLY A 281 -4.36 33.80 2.40
CA GLY A 281 -4.06 34.90 1.48
C GLY A 281 -5.07 35.05 0.33
N ALA A 282 -5.56 33.93 -0.20
CA ALA A 282 -6.52 33.87 -1.30
C ALA A 282 -7.98 34.12 -0.89
N ARG A 283 -8.29 34.23 0.41
CA ARG A 283 -9.66 34.45 0.91
C ARG A 283 -10.44 35.52 0.10
N PRO A 284 -9.90 36.73 -0.16
CA PRO A 284 -10.67 37.76 -0.87
C PRO A 284 -10.91 37.46 -2.36
N SER A 285 -10.13 36.61 -3.02
CA SER A 285 -10.43 36.19 -4.40
C SER A 285 -11.42 35.02 -4.42
N LEU A 286 -11.28 34.06 -3.50
CA LEU A 286 -12.20 32.93 -3.33
C LEU A 286 -13.62 33.37 -2.94
N GLU A 287 -13.76 34.29 -1.99
CA GLU A 287 -15.06 34.78 -1.52
C GLU A 287 -15.81 35.62 -2.59
N ARG A 288 -15.10 36.24 -3.54
CA ARG A 288 -15.70 37.00 -4.66
C ARG A 288 -15.94 36.15 -5.91
N GLY A 289 -15.07 35.16 -6.17
CA GLY A 289 -15.07 34.40 -7.42
C GLY A 289 -15.76 33.03 -7.35
N GLY A 290 -15.78 32.40 -6.17
CA GLY A 290 -16.18 31.01 -5.98
C GLY A 290 -15.34 30.02 -6.80
N VAL A 291 -15.84 28.78 -6.88
CA VAL A 291 -15.43 27.77 -7.85
C VAL A 291 -16.61 27.53 -8.79
N ASP A 292 -16.36 27.52 -10.11
CA ASP A 292 -17.41 27.18 -11.08
C ASP A 292 -17.67 25.66 -11.04
N VAL A 293 -18.95 25.25 -11.00
CA VAL A 293 -19.32 23.83 -10.88
C VAL A 293 -20.37 23.44 -11.92
N CYS A 294 -19.96 22.57 -12.85
CA CYS A 294 -20.78 22.00 -13.91
C CYS A 294 -21.27 20.59 -13.54
N ASP A 295 -22.26 20.51 -12.65
CA ASP A 295 -22.98 19.25 -12.35
C ASP A 295 -23.88 18.85 -13.53
N PRO A 296 -23.66 17.68 -14.18
CA PRO A 296 -24.50 17.23 -15.29
C PRO A 296 -25.75 16.45 -14.83
N THR A 297 -25.93 16.19 -13.53
CA THR A 297 -27.02 15.34 -12.99
C THR A 297 -28.38 15.70 -13.55
N ASP A 298 -28.80 16.96 -13.43
CA ASP A 298 -30.15 17.37 -13.83
C ASP A 298 -30.33 17.39 -15.36
N LEU A 299 -29.24 17.53 -16.13
CA LEU A 299 -29.25 17.37 -17.59
C LEU A 299 -29.53 15.92 -17.95
N LEU A 300 -28.84 14.97 -17.31
CA LEU A 300 -29.06 13.54 -17.53
C LEU A 300 -30.47 13.13 -17.10
N MET A 301 -30.97 13.59 -15.95
CA MET A 301 -32.36 13.34 -15.54
C MET A 301 -33.37 13.85 -16.57
N ARG A 302 -33.27 15.11 -17.03
CA ARG A 302 -34.17 15.65 -18.05
C ARG A 302 -34.10 14.88 -19.37
N ARG A 303 -32.89 14.52 -19.84
CA ARG A 303 -32.72 13.70 -21.06
C ARG A 303 -33.33 12.30 -20.89
N ARG A 304 -33.17 11.69 -19.71
CA ARG A 304 -33.77 10.41 -19.35
C ARG A 304 -35.29 10.45 -19.49
N THR A 305 -35.95 11.40 -18.82
CA THR A 305 -37.41 11.54 -18.85
C THR A 305 -37.93 11.91 -20.24
N ALA A 306 -37.25 12.82 -20.96
CA ALA A 306 -37.70 13.31 -22.26
C ALA A 306 -37.51 12.32 -23.44
N THR A 307 -36.58 11.37 -23.32
CA THR A 307 -36.26 10.41 -24.41
C THR A 307 -36.62 8.95 -24.09
N GLY A 308 -36.88 8.65 -22.81
CA GLY A 308 -36.97 7.27 -22.30
C GLY A 308 -35.63 6.50 -22.30
N GLN A 309 -34.55 7.07 -22.83
CA GLN A 309 -33.32 6.34 -23.10
C GLN A 309 -32.38 6.25 -21.89
N PRO A 310 -31.64 5.13 -21.72
CA PRO A 310 -30.56 5.00 -20.76
C PRO A 310 -29.49 6.08 -20.91
N GLN A 311 -29.22 6.81 -19.82
CA GLN A 311 -28.11 7.77 -19.74
C GLN A 311 -26.81 7.13 -19.22
N HIS A 312 -26.87 5.87 -18.80
CA HIS A 312 -25.75 5.01 -18.46
C HIS A 312 -25.92 3.66 -19.16
N LEU A 313 -24.80 3.02 -19.50
CA LEU A 313 -24.77 1.69 -20.10
C LEU A 313 -25.31 0.66 -19.08
N ALA A 314 -26.12 -0.31 -19.51
CA ALA A 314 -26.80 -1.23 -18.58
C ALA A 314 -25.83 -2.09 -17.75
N THR A 315 -24.74 -2.55 -18.37
CA THR A 315 -23.77 -3.51 -17.82
C THR A 315 -22.35 -2.93 -17.64
N ASP A 316 -22.22 -1.61 -17.66
CA ASP A 316 -20.96 -0.87 -17.48
C ASP A 316 -21.14 0.28 -16.47
N THR A 317 -20.06 0.81 -15.89
CA THR A 317 -20.12 1.92 -14.92
C THR A 317 -20.39 3.29 -15.55
N HIS A 318 -20.14 3.46 -16.84
CA HIS A 318 -20.11 4.77 -17.49
C HIS A 318 -21.45 5.22 -18.09
N TRP A 319 -21.51 6.53 -18.39
CA TRP A 319 -22.58 7.15 -19.17
C TRP A 319 -22.68 6.58 -20.60
N THR A 320 -23.82 6.72 -21.27
CA THR A 320 -23.96 6.36 -22.71
C THR A 320 -23.33 7.43 -23.63
N PRO A 321 -23.05 7.13 -24.93
CA PRO A 321 -22.42 8.11 -25.83
C PRO A 321 -23.25 9.38 -25.97
N ALA A 322 -24.58 9.23 -26.09
CA ALA A 322 -25.53 10.35 -26.18
C ALA A 322 -25.70 11.13 -24.86
N ALA A 323 -25.35 10.55 -23.70
CA ALA A 323 -25.33 11.27 -22.42
C ALA A 323 -24.03 12.07 -22.25
N MET A 324 -22.90 11.45 -22.60
CA MET A 324 -21.55 12.03 -22.63
C MET A 324 -21.46 13.22 -23.60
N GLN A 325 -21.99 13.07 -24.82
CA GLN A 325 -22.04 14.15 -25.83
C GLN A 325 -22.83 15.36 -25.32
N ALA A 326 -24.02 15.15 -24.74
CA ALA A 326 -24.82 16.24 -24.19
C ALA A 326 -24.17 16.93 -22.98
N ALA A 327 -23.43 16.19 -22.15
CA ALA A 327 -22.65 16.79 -21.07
C ALA A 327 -21.49 17.66 -21.62
N ALA A 328 -20.85 17.24 -22.71
CA ALA A 328 -19.82 18.01 -23.40
C ALA A 328 -20.40 19.27 -24.09
N GLU A 329 -21.56 19.14 -24.75
CA GLU A 329 -22.31 20.26 -25.32
C GLU A 329 -22.67 21.31 -24.26
N ARG A 330 -23.24 20.89 -23.12
CA ARG A 330 -23.56 21.76 -21.98
C ARG A 330 -22.31 22.44 -21.41
N LEU A 331 -21.16 21.77 -21.38
CA LEU A 331 -19.92 22.39 -20.90
C LEU A 331 -19.36 23.39 -21.93
N ALA A 332 -19.41 23.11 -23.24
CA ALA A 332 -19.07 24.09 -24.28
C ALA A 332 -20.00 25.33 -24.25
N GLU A 333 -21.31 25.12 -24.04
CA GLU A 333 -22.31 26.17 -23.80
C GLU A 333 -22.02 26.99 -22.53
N ARG A 334 -21.29 26.43 -21.55
CA ARG A 334 -20.84 27.12 -20.33
C ARG A 334 -19.54 27.91 -20.57
N LEU A 335 -18.57 27.31 -21.26
CA LEU A 335 -17.28 27.92 -21.59
C LEU A 335 -17.45 29.21 -22.41
N ARG A 336 -18.31 29.19 -23.45
CA ARG A 336 -18.68 30.39 -24.22
C ARG A 336 -19.27 31.48 -23.32
N ARG A 337 -20.40 31.20 -22.68
CA ARG A 337 -21.21 32.21 -21.96
C ARG A 337 -20.57 32.79 -20.70
N HIS A 338 -19.74 32.03 -19.99
CA HIS A 338 -19.20 32.45 -18.69
C HIS A 338 -17.70 32.70 -18.68
N HIS A 339 -16.96 32.23 -19.69
CA HIS A 339 -15.50 32.34 -19.74
C HIS A 339 -14.98 32.94 -21.06
N GLY A 340 -15.86 33.34 -22.00
CA GLY A 340 -15.47 34.04 -23.24
C GLY A 340 -14.69 33.16 -24.24
N LEU A 341 -14.91 31.85 -24.19
CA LEU A 341 -14.20 30.87 -25.02
C LEU A 341 -15.06 30.49 -26.23
N ASP A 342 -14.87 31.19 -27.34
CA ASP A 342 -15.55 30.93 -28.61
C ASP A 342 -14.79 29.97 -29.53
N ALA A 343 -15.40 29.64 -30.67
CA ALA A 343 -14.80 28.77 -31.68
C ALA A 343 -13.53 29.40 -32.29
N THR A 344 -12.50 28.59 -32.52
CA THR A 344 -11.24 29.04 -33.13
C THR A 344 -11.41 29.14 -34.65
N PRO A 345 -11.18 30.30 -35.28
CA PRO A 345 -11.35 30.46 -36.73
C PRO A 345 -10.59 29.41 -37.55
N GLY A 346 -11.24 28.84 -38.55
CA GLY A 346 -10.69 27.76 -39.39
C GLY A 346 -10.66 26.37 -38.74
N THR A 347 -10.90 26.25 -37.43
CA THR A 347 -11.02 24.93 -36.77
C THR A 347 -12.36 24.30 -37.10
N THR A 348 -12.32 23.12 -37.72
CA THR A 348 -13.51 22.29 -37.99
C THR A 348 -13.23 20.86 -37.59
N PHE A 349 -14.30 20.12 -37.28
CA PHE A 349 -14.22 18.71 -36.92
C PHE A 349 -15.26 17.92 -37.73
N ALA A 350 -14.85 16.73 -38.20
CA ALA A 350 -15.74 15.78 -38.84
C ALA A 350 -16.16 14.71 -37.83
N LEU A 351 -17.41 14.26 -37.91
CA LEU A 351 -17.92 13.11 -37.16
C LEU A 351 -18.00 11.89 -38.07
N LYS A 352 -17.38 10.78 -37.67
CA LYS A 352 -17.60 9.45 -38.28
C LYS A 352 -18.41 8.58 -37.31
N GLN A 353 -19.65 8.30 -37.67
CA GLN A 353 -20.48 7.36 -36.93
C GLN A 353 -19.90 5.94 -37.04
N THR A 354 -19.87 5.19 -35.94
CA THR A 354 -19.38 3.80 -35.90
C THR A 354 -20.10 3.03 -34.81
N THR A 355 -20.50 1.80 -35.10
CA THR A 355 -21.13 0.90 -34.10
C THR A 355 -20.05 0.05 -33.45
N VAL A 356 -19.99 0.07 -32.12
CA VAL A 356 -19.11 -0.77 -31.29
C VAL A 356 -19.96 -1.75 -30.48
N SER A 357 -19.37 -2.87 -30.07
CA SER A 357 -20.07 -3.97 -29.39
C SER A 357 -19.21 -4.53 -28.27
N HIS A 358 -19.61 -4.34 -27.02
CA HIS A 358 -18.87 -4.78 -25.83
C HIS A 358 -19.83 -5.13 -24.68
N THR A 359 -19.40 -5.96 -23.72
CA THR A 359 -20.27 -6.40 -22.60
C THR A 359 -20.28 -5.44 -21.42
N GLY A 360 -19.26 -4.58 -21.29
CA GLY A 360 -19.13 -3.57 -20.22
C GLY A 360 -18.27 -4.01 -19.03
N ASP A 361 -17.64 -3.05 -18.37
CA ASP A 361 -16.66 -3.28 -17.29
C ASP A 361 -17.21 -4.11 -16.11
N LEU A 362 -18.48 -3.92 -15.72
CA LEU A 362 -19.12 -4.65 -14.62
C LEU A 362 -19.33 -6.14 -14.92
N THR A 363 -19.39 -6.56 -16.18
CA THR A 363 -19.41 -8.00 -16.53
C THR A 363 -18.08 -8.68 -16.26
N GLY A 364 -16.97 -7.98 -16.51
CA GLY A 364 -15.63 -8.41 -16.14
C GLY A 364 -15.44 -8.43 -14.62
N MET A 365 -15.90 -7.40 -13.91
CA MET A 365 -15.86 -7.35 -12.44
C MET A 365 -16.72 -8.44 -11.78
N LEU A 366 -17.77 -8.95 -12.45
CA LEU A 366 -18.53 -10.11 -11.98
C LEU A 366 -17.79 -11.45 -12.09
N ARG A 367 -16.64 -11.54 -12.78
CA ARG A 367 -15.84 -12.77 -12.95
C ARG A 367 -16.63 -13.98 -13.50
N LEU A 368 -17.54 -13.74 -14.43
CA LEU A 368 -18.33 -14.78 -15.10
C LEU A 368 -17.50 -15.66 -16.05
N PRO A 369 -17.97 -16.87 -16.41
CA PRO A 369 -17.30 -17.73 -17.38
C PRO A 369 -17.17 -17.04 -18.75
N PRO A 370 -16.08 -17.26 -19.51
CA PRO A 370 -15.97 -16.78 -20.88
C PRO A 370 -17.08 -17.29 -21.83
N SER A 371 -17.75 -18.38 -21.47
CA SER A 371 -18.90 -18.98 -22.17
C SER A 371 -20.27 -18.47 -21.68
N SER A 372 -20.32 -17.48 -20.79
CA SER A 372 -21.57 -17.06 -20.15
C SER A 372 -22.42 -16.14 -21.02
N ALA A 373 -23.56 -16.64 -21.48
CA ALA A 373 -24.56 -15.86 -22.21
C ALA A 373 -25.47 -14.99 -21.30
N LEU A 374 -25.14 -14.82 -20.01
CA LEU A 374 -25.99 -14.10 -19.04
C LEU A 374 -26.10 -12.59 -19.33
N TYR A 375 -25.08 -12.00 -19.96
CA TYR A 375 -25.07 -10.62 -20.43
C TYR A 375 -24.48 -10.61 -21.84
N GLY A 376 -25.31 -10.39 -22.85
CA GLY A 376 -24.85 -10.22 -24.22
C GLY A 376 -24.03 -8.93 -24.39
N ALA A 377 -23.21 -8.86 -25.44
CA ALA A 377 -22.57 -7.61 -25.82
C ALA A 377 -23.63 -6.58 -26.23
N ALA A 378 -23.62 -5.41 -25.61
CA ALA A 378 -24.47 -4.30 -25.99
C ALA A 378 -23.81 -3.54 -27.14
N GLN A 379 -24.57 -3.32 -28.22
CA GLN A 379 -24.13 -2.46 -29.32
C GLN A 379 -24.47 -1.01 -29.00
N VAL A 380 -23.51 -0.10 -29.19
CA VAL A 380 -23.76 1.35 -29.13
C VAL A 380 -23.14 2.06 -30.31
N THR A 381 -23.79 3.14 -30.73
CA THR A 381 -23.29 4.04 -31.77
C THR A 381 -22.44 5.12 -31.12
N VAL A 382 -21.18 5.22 -31.56
CA VAL A 382 -20.25 6.29 -31.19
C VAL A 382 -19.96 7.17 -32.41
N ASN A 383 -19.61 8.44 -32.16
CA ASN A 383 -19.29 9.41 -33.21
C ASN A 383 -17.82 9.82 -33.08
N GLU A 384 -16.94 9.17 -33.83
CA GLU A 384 -15.50 9.49 -33.85
C GLU A 384 -15.29 10.94 -34.31
N VAL A 385 -14.70 11.77 -33.45
CA VAL A 385 -14.32 13.15 -33.78
C VAL A 385 -12.97 13.14 -34.47
N ARG A 386 -12.89 13.87 -35.59
CA ARG A 386 -11.75 13.85 -36.51
C ARG A 386 -11.39 15.27 -36.91
N THR A 387 -10.10 15.64 -36.85
CA THR A 387 -9.60 16.97 -37.22
C THR A 387 -9.57 17.19 -38.73
N SER A 388 -9.54 16.11 -39.51
CA SER A 388 -9.76 16.10 -40.96
C SER A 388 -10.21 14.68 -41.38
N PRO A 389 -10.72 14.49 -42.61
CA PRO A 389 -11.05 13.16 -43.11
C PRO A 389 -9.87 12.18 -42.96
N GLY A 390 -10.10 11.08 -42.22
CA GLY A 390 -9.05 10.09 -41.88
C GLY A 390 -8.23 10.39 -40.61
N THR A 391 -8.11 11.65 -40.18
CA THR A 391 -7.26 12.03 -39.03
C THR A 391 -8.04 12.01 -37.71
N ALA A 392 -7.58 11.21 -36.74
CA ALA A 392 -8.15 11.16 -35.39
C ALA A 392 -7.93 12.48 -34.61
N TRP A 393 -8.88 12.86 -33.74
CA TRP A 393 -8.69 13.97 -32.81
C TRP A 393 -7.49 13.73 -31.87
N GLN A 394 -6.77 14.80 -31.52
CA GLN A 394 -5.64 14.77 -30.58
C GLN A 394 -5.66 16.04 -29.71
N PRO A 395 -5.23 15.98 -28.44
CA PRO A 395 -5.12 17.15 -27.59
C PRO A 395 -3.99 18.08 -28.04
N GLN A 396 -4.18 19.38 -27.83
CA GLN A 396 -3.23 20.45 -28.18
C GLN A 396 -2.83 21.23 -26.93
N SER A 397 -1.55 21.16 -26.56
CA SER A 397 -0.99 21.71 -25.31
C SER A 397 -0.97 23.23 -25.23
N ASP A 398 -1.08 23.89 -26.37
CA ASP A 398 -1.15 25.33 -26.60
C ASP A 398 -2.58 25.90 -26.53
N ALA A 399 -3.61 25.05 -26.50
CA ALA A 399 -5.01 25.48 -26.39
C ALA A 399 -5.31 26.28 -25.11
N ASP A 400 -6.36 27.11 -25.15
CA ASP A 400 -6.85 27.92 -24.01
C ASP A 400 -7.37 27.09 -22.82
N VAL A 401 -7.77 25.84 -23.06
CA VAL A 401 -8.48 24.98 -22.11
C VAL A 401 -7.68 23.72 -21.81
N LEU A 402 -7.50 23.39 -20.53
CA LEU A 402 -6.94 22.10 -20.09
C LEU A 402 -8.00 21.28 -19.35
N LEU A 403 -8.32 20.10 -19.86
CA LEU A 403 -9.18 19.10 -19.21
C LEU A 403 -8.34 18.10 -18.40
N LEU A 404 -8.54 18.10 -17.08
CA LEU A 404 -8.19 17.02 -16.16
C LEU A 404 -9.41 16.09 -16.02
N GLY A 405 -9.30 14.81 -16.38
CA GLY A 405 -10.46 13.89 -16.38
C GLY A 405 -10.13 12.42 -16.15
N ASP A 406 -11.16 11.63 -15.87
CA ASP A 406 -11.07 10.22 -15.48
C ASP A 406 -11.62 9.26 -16.55
N SER A 407 -11.97 8.03 -16.16
CA SER A 407 -12.47 7.02 -17.10
C SER A 407 -13.75 7.45 -17.81
N PHE A 408 -14.59 8.32 -17.21
CA PHE A 408 -15.73 8.93 -17.91
C PHE A 408 -15.30 9.82 -19.08
N CYS A 409 -14.12 10.45 -19.03
CA CYS A 409 -13.55 11.20 -20.15
C CYS A 409 -12.80 10.34 -21.17
N ASN A 410 -12.39 9.11 -20.81
CA ASN A 410 -11.62 8.19 -21.66
C ASN A 410 -12.46 7.06 -22.30
N ILE A 411 -13.65 6.73 -21.77
CA ILE A 411 -14.42 5.52 -22.11
C ILE A 411 -14.62 5.27 -23.61
N TYR A 412 -14.86 6.33 -24.40
CA TYR A 412 -15.00 6.26 -25.86
C TYR A 412 -13.78 6.82 -26.63
N SER A 413 -12.73 7.20 -25.91
CA SER A 413 -11.48 7.76 -26.45
C SER A 413 -10.36 6.73 -26.50
N ASP A 414 -10.38 5.75 -25.59
CA ASP A 414 -9.30 4.77 -25.37
C ASP A 414 -9.71 3.35 -25.83
N PRO A 415 -9.09 2.80 -26.89
CA PRO A 415 -9.32 1.41 -27.33
C PRO A 415 -9.13 0.36 -26.24
N ALA A 416 -8.34 0.64 -25.19
CA ALA A 416 -8.17 -0.28 -24.06
C ALA A 416 -9.48 -0.50 -23.27
N LEU A 417 -10.46 0.40 -23.40
CA LEU A 417 -11.79 0.28 -22.79
C LEU A 417 -12.85 -0.31 -23.76
N GLU A 418 -12.44 -0.73 -24.96
CA GLU A 418 -13.21 -1.49 -25.98
C GLU A 418 -14.50 -0.84 -26.52
N TRP A 419 -14.90 0.31 -25.99
CA TRP A 419 -16.05 1.10 -26.47
C TRP A 419 -15.71 2.11 -27.59
N GLY A 420 -14.50 2.09 -28.15
CA GLY A 420 -14.15 2.85 -29.37
C GLY A 420 -12.85 3.65 -29.28
N GLU A 421 -12.63 4.53 -30.26
CA GLU A 421 -11.51 5.47 -30.28
C GLU A 421 -11.97 6.86 -30.77
N SER A 422 -11.36 7.92 -30.24
CA SER A 422 -11.62 9.32 -30.63
C SER A 422 -13.07 9.81 -30.49
N ALA A 423 -13.91 9.16 -29.68
CA ALA A 423 -15.34 9.48 -29.56
C ALA A 423 -15.78 9.83 -28.12
N GLY A 424 -14.85 10.23 -27.25
CA GLY A 424 -15.14 10.54 -25.84
C GLY A 424 -15.20 12.03 -25.50
N PHE A 425 -15.07 12.35 -24.21
CA PHE A 425 -15.51 13.64 -23.69
C PHE A 425 -14.63 14.82 -24.14
N ALA A 426 -13.31 14.65 -24.19
CA ALA A 426 -12.41 15.72 -24.64
C ALA A 426 -12.62 16.03 -26.13
N GLU A 427 -12.77 14.95 -26.90
CA GLU A 427 -13.04 14.96 -28.33
C GLU A 427 -14.36 15.68 -28.64
N HIS A 428 -15.45 15.31 -27.96
CA HIS A 428 -16.75 15.95 -28.15
C HIS A 428 -16.85 17.35 -27.56
N LEU A 429 -16.14 17.66 -26.48
CA LEU A 429 -16.07 19.03 -25.95
C LEU A 429 -15.38 19.96 -26.94
N SER A 430 -14.28 19.52 -27.56
CA SER A 430 -13.56 20.25 -28.60
C SER A 430 -14.43 20.46 -29.84
N ASN A 431 -15.15 19.41 -30.29
CA ASN A 431 -16.15 19.51 -31.36
C ASN A 431 -17.28 20.50 -31.04
N ALA A 432 -17.90 20.40 -29.85
CA ALA A 432 -19.02 21.24 -29.45
C ALA A 432 -18.62 22.70 -29.19
N LEU A 433 -17.36 22.95 -28.80
CA LEU A 433 -16.76 24.27 -28.63
C LEU A 433 -16.31 24.89 -29.97
N GLY A 434 -15.95 24.07 -30.96
CA GLY A 434 -15.36 24.53 -32.22
C GLY A 434 -13.93 25.03 -32.04
N ALA A 435 -13.22 24.51 -31.04
CA ALA A 435 -11.89 24.94 -30.64
C ALA A 435 -11.07 23.74 -30.12
N PRO A 436 -9.73 23.76 -30.23
CA PRO A 436 -8.88 22.72 -29.66
C PRO A 436 -8.84 22.77 -28.12
N ILE A 437 -8.46 21.65 -27.50
CA ILE A 437 -8.42 21.47 -26.03
C ILE A 437 -7.20 20.63 -25.66
N ASP A 438 -6.49 20.99 -24.57
CA ASP A 438 -5.47 20.14 -23.94
C ASP A 438 -6.13 19.14 -22.98
N ALA A 439 -5.57 17.95 -22.82
CA ALA A 439 -6.14 16.93 -21.94
C ALA A 439 -5.07 16.11 -21.18
N ILE A 440 -5.24 16.01 -19.86
CA ILE A 440 -4.55 15.05 -18.99
C ILE A 440 -5.61 14.12 -18.42
N ARG A 441 -5.72 12.92 -18.99
CA ARG A 441 -6.77 11.94 -18.67
C ARG A 441 -6.17 10.65 -18.14
N LEU A 442 -6.59 10.20 -16.96
CA LEU A 442 -6.05 9.02 -16.27
C LEU A 442 -7.17 8.18 -15.65
N ASN A 443 -7.13 6.87 -15.85
CA ASN A 443 -8.13 5.95 -15.30
C ASN A 443 -7.79 5.65 -13.82
N GLY A 444 -8.72 5.96 -12.90
CA GLY A 444 -8.60 5.72 -11.46
C GLY A 444 -7.96 6.87 -10.64
N ASP A 445 -8.26 6.92 -9.34
CA ASP A 445 -7.80 7.92 -8.35
C ASP A 445 -8.06 9.40 -8.74
N SER A 446 -9.23 9.70 -9.31
CA SER A 446 -9.52 11.01 -9.89
C SER A 446 -9.66 12.16 -8.88
N ALA A 447 -9.67 11.86 -7.58
CA ALA A 447 -9.46 12.81 -6.48
C ALA A 447 -8.07 13.51 -6.51
N HIS A 448 -7.03 12.92 -7.12
CA HIS A 448 -5.73 13.58 -7.25
C HIS A 448 -4.86 13.22 -8.46
N ALA A 449 -5.05 12.08 -9.14
CA ALA A 449 -4.06 11.56 -10.12
C ALA A 449 -3.72 12.53 -11.26
N THR A 450 -4.72 13.19 -11.84
CA THR A 450 -4.54 14.16 -12.94
C THR A 450 -3.92 15.48 -12.47
N ARG A 451 -4.26 15.95 -11.26
CA ARG A 451 -3.58 17.09 -10.60
C ARG A 451 -2.12 16.78 -10.26
N ALA A 452 -1.83 15.56 -9.82
CA ALA A 452 -0.47 15.11 -9.53
C ALA A 452 0.39 15.02 -10.80
N ALA A 453 -0.17 14.50 -11.89
CA ALA A 453 0.47 14.52 -13.21
C ALA A 453 0.77 15.97 -13.66
N LEU A 454 -0.20 16.88 -13.57
CA LEU A 454 -0.01 18.30 -13.88
C LEU A 454 1.10 18.93 -13.00
N ALA A 455 1.07 18.72 -11.68
CA ALA A 455 2.09 19.26 -10.77
C ALA A 455 3.49 18.68 -11.06
N THR A 456 3.60 17.44 -11.52
CA THR A 456 4.88 16.85 -11.95
C THR A 456 5.41 17.48 -13.25
N GLU A 457 4.56 17.75 -14.25
CA GLU A 457 5.00 18.47 -15.47
C GLU A 457 5.48 19.89 -15.12
N LEU A 458 4.75 20.61 -14.25
CA LEU A 458 5.18 21.93 -13.75
C LEU A 458 6.54 21.84 -13.03
N ARG A 459 6.74 20.85 -12.17
CA ARG A 459 8.03 20.64 -11.47
C ARG A 459 9.18 20.33 -12.42
N ARG A 460 8.95 19.63 -13.54
CA ARG A 460 9.96 19.42 -14.62
C ARG A 460 10.35 20.72 -15.35
N GLY A 461 9.61 21.82 -15.15
CA GLY A 461 9.74 23.04 -15.94
C GLY A 461 8.98 23.01 -17.25
N HIS A 462 8.00 22.10 -17.41
CA HIS A 462 7.06 22.07 -18.52
C HIS A 462 5.78 22.78 -18.11
N ASP A 463 5.68 24.09 -18.37
CA ASP A 463 4.51 24.87 -17.94
C ASP A 463 3.25 24.58 -18.78
N ARG A 464 2.57 23.49 -18.44
CA ARG A 464 1.26 23.10 -19.00
C ARG A 464 0.11 24.04 -18.61
N LEU A 465 0.36 25.03 -17.75
CA LEU A 465 -0.56 26.12 -17.44
C LEU A 465 -0.27 27.39 -18.26
N ALA A 466 0.84 27.46 -19.00
CA ALA A 466 1.12 28.57 -19.90
C ALA A 466 0.01 28.74 -20.96
N GLY A 467 -0.40 30.00 -21.15
CA GLY A 467 -1.47 30.39 -22.09
C GLY A 467 -2.88 29.90 -21.72
N LYS A 468 -3.07 29.14 -20.63
CA LYS A 468 -4.39 28.63 -20.26
C LYS A 468 -5.26 29.74 -19.70
N LYS A 469 -6.55 29.70 -20.03
CA LYS A 469 -7.61 30.55 -19.45
C LYS A 469 -8.47 29.76 -18.47
N VAL A 470 -8.75 28.49 -18.78
CA VAL A 470 -9.60 27.60 -17.98
C VAL A 470 -8.96 26.23 -17.79
N VAL A 471 -8.98 25.74 -16.55
CA VAL A 471 -8.77 24.32 -16.21
C VAL A 471 -10.11 23.71 -15.84
N ILE A 472 -10.45 22.59 -16.46
CA ILE A 472 -11.62 21.78 -16.13
C ILE A 472 -11.13 20.57 -15.35
N TRP A 473 -11.75 20.25 -14.22
CA TRP A 473 -11.46 19.03 -13.46
C TRP A 473 -12.73 18.19 -13.29
N GLN A 474 -12.79 17.11 -14.05
CA GLN A 474 -13.84 16.08 -13.97
C GLN A 474 -13.40 14.92 -13.08
N PHE A 475 -14.33 14.42 -12.27
CA PHE A 475 -14.19 13.19 -11.47
C PHE A 475 -15.57 12.58 -11.18
N ALA A 476 -15.64 11.27 -10.92
CA ALA A 476 -16.88 10.62 -10.49
C ALA A 476 -17.26 10.96 -9.04
N THR A 477 -18.55 11.19 -8.73
CA THR A 477 -19.01 11.65 -7.39
C THR A 477 -18.61 10.73 -6.24
N ARG A 478 -18.48 9.42 -6.46
CA ARG A 478 -18.02 8.44 -5.46
C ARG A 478 -16.69 8.83 -4.79
N GLU A 479 -15.80 9.53 -5.51
CA GLU A 479 -14.49 9.94 -5.01
C GLU A 479 -14.62 10.92 -3.82
N LEU A 480 -15.76 11.62 -3.68
CA LEU A 480 -16.03 12.50 -2.54
C LEU A 480 -16.11 11.72 -1.21
N SER A 481 -16.59 10.47 -1.23
CA SER A 481 -16.67 9.61 -0.03
C SER A 481 -15.41 8.78 0.22
N PHE A 482 -14.68 8.42 -0.85
CA PHE A 482 -13.63 7.39 -0.78
C PHE A 482 -12.23 7.86 -1.16
N GLY A 483 -12.10 8.90 -2.00
CA GLY A 483 -10.85 9.35 -2.59
C GLY A 483 -9.88 10.03 -1.62
N ASP A 484 -8.62 10.10 -2.04
CA ASP A 484 -7.53 10.79 -1.34
C ASP A 484 -7.29 12.17 -2.00
N TRP A 485 -7.77 13.22 -1.35
CA TRP A 485 -7.86 14.59 -1.84
C TRP A 485 -6.57 15.38 -1.57
N ARG A 486 -5.44 14.85 -2.04
CA ARG A 486 -4.10 15.38 -1.75
C ARG A 486 -3.98 16.88 -2.02
N LEU A 487 -3.40 17.60 -1.07
CA LEU A 487 -2.93 18.97 -1.23
C LEU A 487 -1.65 18.93 -2.07
N LEU A 488 -1.56 19.75 -3.11
CA LEU A 488 -0.51 19.69 -4.12
C LEU A 488 -0.09 21.12 -4.50
N THR A 489 1.22 21.38 -4.48
CA THR A 489 1.79 22.70 -4.83
C THR A 489 2.13 22.77 -6.31
N LEU A 490 1.61 23.76 -7.04
CA LEU A 490 1.81 23.99 -8.48
C LEU A 490 3.08 24.80 -8.81
N ALA A 491 4.20 24.42 -8.18
CA ALA A 491 5.49 25.07 -8.38
C ALA A 491 6.03 24.78 -9.79
N LEU A 492 6.36 25.84 -10.54
CA LEU A 492 7.13 25.73 -11.78
C LEU A 492 8.61 25.53 -11.43
N GLY A 493 9.20 24.42 -11.88
CA GLY A 493 10.64 24.18 -11.77
C GLY A 493 11.43 24.77 -12.92
N GLN A 494 12.76 24.69 -12.84
CA GLN A 494 13.64 25.00 -13.97
C GLN A 494 13.67 23.82 -14.95
N THR A 495 13.51 24.10 -16.24
CA THR A 495 13.63 23.10 -17.31
C THR A 495 15.04 22.49 -17.32
N ARG A 496 15.17 21.25 -16.84
CA ARG A 496 16.45 20.51 -16.86
C ARG A 496 16.68 19.97 -18.28
N ALA A 497 17.70 20.46 -18.99
CA ALA A 497 18.04 19.94 -20.31
C ALA A 497 18.38 18.43 -20.26
N ARG A 498 17.86 17.65 -21.23
CA ARG A 498 18.21 16.23 -21.39
C ARG A 498 19.74 16.07 -21.47
N LYS A 499 20.33 15.33 -20.53
CA LYS A 499 21.79 15.25 -20.34
C LYS A 499 22.56 14.79 -21.59
N THR A 500 21.94 13.96 -22.43
CA THR A 500 22.29 13.74 -23.85
C THR A 500 21.08 13.23 -24.64
N ALA A 501 21.16 13.25 -25.97
CA ALA A 501 20.05 12.97 -26.88
C ALA A 501 19.75 11.46 -27.09
N PRO A 502 18.74 11.12 -27.91
CA PRO A 502 19.04 10.81 -29.32
C PRO A 502 18.59 11.91 -30.29
N THR A 503 19.50 12.33 -31.15
CA THR A 503 19.38 13.50 -32.06
C THR A 503 18.31 13.29 -33.12
N GLU A 504 17.20 14.04 -33.05
CA GLU A 504 16.12 14.27 -34.05
C GLU A 504 15.48 13.06 -34.78
N SER A 505 15.98 11.85 -34.55
CA SER A 505 15.66 10.67 -35.33
C SER A 505 14.34 10.05 -34.89
N ARG A 506 13.54 9.65 -35.88
CA ARG A 506 12.31 8.87 -35.65
C ARG A 506 12.60 7.39 -35.33
N GLN A 507 13.86 6.99 -35.33
CA GLN A 507 14.31 5.63 -35.00
C GLN A 507 14.51 5.46 -33.48
N ALA A 508 14.36 4.23 -32.97
CA ALA A 508 14.60 3.95 -31.56
C ALA A 508 16.11 3.76 -31.29
N LEU A 509 16.64 4.43 -30.27
CA LEU A 509 18.01 4.21 -29.78
C LEU A 509 18.06 2.84 -29.10
N ARG A 510 18.69 1.84 -29.73
CA ARG A 510 18.92 0.54 -29.06
C ARG A 510 20.03 0.69 -28.01
N VAL A 511 19.75 0.28 -26.79
CA VAL A 511 20.70 0.26 -25.68
C VAL A 511 20.69 -1.09 -24.96
N THR A 512 21.86 -1.51 -24.47
CA THR A 512 21.96 -2.42 -23.32
C THR A 512 22.09 -1.56 -22.07
N ALA A 513 21.35 -1.86 -21.00
CA ALA A 513 21.38 -1.12 -19.75
C ALA A 513 21.03 -2.00 -18.54
N THR A 514 21.44 -1.60 -17.34
CA THR A 514 21.06 -2.25 -16.07
C THR A 514 19.79 -1.61 -15.50
N VAL A 515 18.82 -2.42 -15.08
CA VAL A 515 17.63 -1.94 -14.35
C VAL A 515 18.00 -1.65 -12.90
N SER A 516 18.45 -0.43 -12.62
CA SER A 516 18.87 -0.02 -11.28
C SER A 516 17.71 0.11 -10.29
N ASP A 517 16.50 0.47 -10.73
CA ASP A 517 15.27 0.44 -9.93
C ASP A 517 14.02 0.30 -10.83
N MET A 518 12.87 -0.08 -10.26
CA MET A 518 11.59 -0.13 -10.99
C MET A 518 10.38 -0.10 -10.04
N ALA A 519 9.23 0.34 -10.54
CA ALA A 519 7.98 0.26 -9.79
C ALA A 519 7.51 -1.20 -9.55
N ALA A 520 6.78 -1.40 -8.45
CA ALA A 520 6.06 -2.64 -8.21
C ALA A 520 4.97 -2.88 -9.27
N LEU A 521 4.69 -4.16 -9.56
CA LEU A 521 3.70 -4.56 -10.56
C LEU A 521 2.37 -4.91 -9.91
N PRO A 522 1.23 -4.45 -10.46
CA PRO A 522 -0.08 -4.90 -9.99
C PRO A 522 -0.27 -6.38 -10.30
N LYS A 523 -0.92 -7.13 -9.39
CA LYS A 523 -1.39 -8.49 -9.67
C LYS A 523 -2.54 -8.41 -10.71
N PRO A 524 -2.50 -9.17 -11.82
CA PRO A 524 -3.59 -9.21 -12.78
C PRO A 524 -4.94 -9.58 -12.12
N GLY A 525 -6.03 -8.93 -12.52
CA GLY A 525 -7.36 -9.15 -11.95
C GLY A 525 -7.57 -8.66 -10.50
N ALA A 526 -6.53 -8.09 -9.85
CA ALA A 526 -6.62 -7.46 -8.53
C ALA A 526 -6.69 -5.91 -8.59
N VAL A 527 -6.61 -5.33 -9.79
CA VAL A 527 -6.75 -3.89 -10.04
C VAL A 527 -7.83 -3.64 -11.12
N PRO A 528 -8.54 -2.50 -11.09
CA PRO A 528 -9.69 -2.26 -11.98
C PRO A 528 -9.32 -1.91 -13.43
N TYR A 529 -8.03 -1.85 -13.77
CA TYR A 529 -7.53 -1.53 -15.11
C TYR A 529 -6.77 -2.73 -15.70
N LYS A 530 -7.10 -3.11 -16.95
CA LYS A 530 -6.51 -4.28 -17.62
C LYS A 530 -5.10 -4.04 -18.18
N ASP A 531 -4.73 -2.77 -18.38
CA ASP A 531 -3.45 -2.31 -18.94
C ASP A 531 -2.70 -1.44 -17.92
N HIS A 532 -1.37 -1.60 -17.80
CA HIS A 532 -0.55 -0.85 -16.85
C HIS A 532 0.87 -0.55 -17.37
N ILE A 533 1.34 0.68 -17.19
CA ILE A 533 2.72 1.11 -17.46
C ILE A 533 3.53 1.10 -16.15
N VAL A 534 4.67 0.41 -16.17
CA VAL A 534 5.68 0.51 -15.10
C VAL A 534 6.76 1.49 -15.51
N TRP A 535 7.42 2.12 -14.53
CA TRP A 535 8.69 2.80 -14.76
C TRP A 535 9.86 1.91 -14.33
N LEU A 536 10.98 2.07 -15.02
CA LEU A 536 12.29 1.53 -14.69
C LEU A 536 13.30 2.69 -14.72
N HIS A 537 14.31 2.67 -13.85
CA HIS A 537 15.45 3.58 -13.91
C HIS A 537 16.66 2.80 -14.41
N LEU A 538 17.15 3.17 -15.60
CA LEU A 538 18.27 2.52 -16.26
C LEU A 538 19.60 3.21 -15.92
N THR A 539 20.62 2.40 -15.65
CA THR A 539 22.03 2.80 -15.53
C THR A 539 22.88 2.01 -16.52
N ASP A 540 24.19 2.32 -16.60
CA ASP A 540 25.17 1.56 -17.37
C ASP A 540 24.84 1.47 -18.87
N ILE A 541 24.17 2.50 -19.39
CA ILE A 541 23.52 2.52 -20.70
C ILE A 541 24.57 2.57 -21.82
N ARG A 542 24.59 1.56 -22.67
CA ARG A 542 25.48 1.42 -23.83
C ARG A 542 24.66 1.33 -25.10
N ALA A 543 24.84 2.26 -26.05
CA ALA A 543 24.19 2.19 -27.35
C ALA A 543 24.79 1.07 -28.21
N HIS A 544 23.96 0.44 -29.07
CA HIS A 544 24.38 -0.60 -30.04
C HIS A 544 24.89 -0.04 -31.38
N ALA A 545 25.00 1.29 -31.50
CA ALA A 545 25.47 1.99 -32.68
C ALA A 545 26.37 3.16 -32.26
N ASN A 546 27.02 3.83 -33.22
CA ASN A 546 27.82 5.04 -33.00
C ASN A 546 26.95 6.27 -32.69
N SER A 547 26.05 6.15 -31.71
CA SER A 547 25.16 7.18 -31.19
C SER A 547 25.48 7.41 -29.72
N THR A 548 25.44 8.66 -29.27
CA THR A 548 25.57 8.97 -27.85
C THR A 548 24.40 8.40 -27.06
N ALA A 549 24.69 7.82 -25.89
CA ALA A 549 23.69 7.37 -24.93
C ALA A 549 23.57 8.37 -23.77
N PRO A 550 22.39 8.46 -23.10
CA PRO A 550 22.27 9.11 -21.80
C PRO A 550 22.96 8.25 -20.72
N THR A 551 23.51 8.85 -19.67
CA THR A 551 24.19 8.12 -18.58
C THR A 551 23.24 7.40 -17.62
N SER A 552 22.04 7.96 -17.44
CA SER A 552 20.90 7.38 -16.74
C SER A 552 19.62 7.70 -17.50
N ALA A 553 18.56 6.92 -17.31
CA ALA A 553 17.26 7.21 -17.90
C ALA A 553 16.09 6.63 -17.09
N LEU A 554 15.13 7.49 -16.72
CA LEU A 554 13.75 7.06 -16.46
C LEU A 554 13.11 6.50 -17.75
N VAL A 555 12.61 5.27 -17.70
CA VAL A 555 12.00 4.57 -18.85
C VAL A 555 10.65 3.97 -18.47
N TYR A 556 9.60 4.36 -19.19
CA TYR A 556 8.28 3.75 -19.12
C TYR A 556 8.16 2.54 -20.06
N MET A 557 7.49 1.49 -19.60
CA MET A 557 7.21 0.28 -20.40
C MET A 557 5.84 -0.32 -20.08
N GLN A 558 5.17 -0.94 -21.06
CA GLN A 558 3.90 -1.64 -20.84
C GLN A 558 4.15 -2.93 -20.06
N SER A 559 3.71 -2.96 -18.80
CA SER A 559 3.93 -4.05 -17.85
C SER A 559 2.78 -5.04 -17.76
N MET A 560 1.56 -4.58 -18.02
CA MET A 560 0.36 -5.40 -18.13
C MET A 560 -0.44 -4.95 -19.35
N LYS A 561 -1.04 -5.92 -20.05
CA LYS A 561 -2.01 -5.70 -21.13
C LYS A 561 -3.11 -6.76 -21.03
N ASP A 562 -4.37 -6.38 -21.24
CA ASP A 562 -5.51 -7.31 -21.26
C ASP A 562 -5.60 -8.23 -20.02
N ASN A 563 -5.28 -7.68 -18.83
CA ASN A 563 -5.17 -8.45 -17.57
C ASN A 563 -4.17 -9.62 -17.63
N ARG A 564 -3.08 -9.45 -18.38
CA ARG A 564 -1.93 -10.36 -18.42
C ARG A 564 -0.64 -9.56 -18.30
N LEU A 565 0.31 -10.03 -17.47
CA LEU A 565 1.64 -9.43 -17.43
C LEU A 565 2.33 -9.63 -18.78
N THR A 566 2.97 -8.58 -19.29
CA THR A 566 3.82 -8.66 -20.48
C THR A 566 5.17 -9.28 -20.10
N GLU A 567 6.10 -9.39 -21.06
CA GLU A 567 7.48 -9.83 -20.77
C GLU A 567 8.22 -8.85 -19.84
N VAL A 568 7.79 -7.59 -19.76
CA VAL A 568 8.26 -6.62 -18.74
C VAL A 568 7.92 -7.11 -17.32
N GLY A 569 6.86 -7.91 -17.17
CA GLY A 569 6.52 -8.61 -15.93
C GLY A 569 7.55 -9.65 -15.48
N ARG A 570 8.50 -10.04 -16.34
CA ARG A 570 9.66 -10.88 -16.00
C ARG A 570 10.91 -10.07 -15.61
N ILE A 571 10.98 -8.78 -15.97
CA ILE A 571 12.13 -7.92 -15.66
C ILE A 571 12.28 -7.75 -14.15
N ARG A 572 13.51 -7.73 -13.64
CA ARG A 572 13.83 -7.52 -12.22
C ARG A 572 14.89 -6.44 -12.04
N LYS A 573 14.84 -5.73 -10.90
CA LYS A 573 15.94 -4.85 -10.44
C LYS A 573 17.26 -5.63 -10.39
N GLY A 574 18.33 -5.03 -10.90
CA GLY A 574 19.65 -5.64 -11.10
C GLY A 574 19.83 -6.42 -12.41
N GLN A 575 18.79 -6.53 -13.25
CA GLN A 575 18.87 -7.23 -14.53
C GLN A 575 19.39 -6.32 -15.66
N THR A 576 20.31 -6.83 -16.47
CA THR A 576 20.69 -6.24 -17.75
C THR A 576 19.62 -6.51 -18.82
N VAL A 577 19.19 -5.46 -19.53
CA VAL A 577 18.13 -5.53 -20.55
C VAL A 577 18.56 -4.85 -21.85
N GLU A 578 18.16 -5.39 -23.01
CA GLU A 578 18.28 -4.73 -24.31
C GLU A 578 16.94 -4.07 -24.70
N LEU A 579 16.97 -2.75 -24.86
CA LEU A 579 15.79 -1.92 -25.07
C LEU A 579 16.00 -0.94 -26.23
N GLY A 580 15.00 -0.85 -27.12
CA GLY A 580 14.83 0.34 -27.96
C GLY A 580 14.18 1.45 -27.14
N LEU A 581 14.89 2.57 -26.98
CA LEU A 581 14.41 3.78 -26.32
C LEU A 581 13.91 4.82 -27.34
N ARG A 582 12.82 5.52 -27.00
CA ARG A 582 12.34 6.75 -27.67
C ARG A 582 11.99 7.80 -26.62
N PRO A 583 12.17 9.12 -26.86
CA PRO A 583 11.66 10.15 -25.95
C PRO A 583 10.17 9.95 -25.66
N TRP A 584 9.77 10.07 -24.38
CA TRP A 584 8.39 9.80 -23.96
C TRP A 584 7.39 10.70 -24.69
N GLU A 585 7.70 11.97 -24.96
CA GLU A 585 6.81 12.90 -25.67
C GLU A 585 6.32 12.33 -27.02
N GLN A 586 7.17 11.59 -27.74
CA GLN A 586 6.84 10.98 -29.03
C GLN A 586 5.74 9.91 -28.95
N VAL A 587 5.49 9.35 -27.76
CA VAL A 587 4.46 8.32 -27.53
C VAL A 587 3.42 8.70 -26.47
N GLN A 588 3.66 9.76 -25.69
CA GLN A 588 2.81 10.25 -24.60
C GLN A 588 1.37 10.49 -25.06
N LYS A 589 1.17 11.01 -26.28
CA LYS A 589 -0.17 11.21 -26.87
C LYS A 589 -0.99 9.92 -27.00
N ARG A 590 -0.34 8.77 -27.23
CA ARG A 590 -0.98 7.44 -27.39
C ARG A 590 -1.02 6.63 -26.09
N LEU A 591 0.04 6.73 -25.28
CA LEU A 591 0.29 5.84 -24.13
C LEU A 591 0.07 6.53 -22.78
N GLY A 592 0.03 7.86 -22.73
CA GLY A 592 -0.12 8.63 -21.50
C GLY A 592 -1.46 8.43 -20.78
N ARG A 593 -2.48 7.93 -21.51
CA ARG A 593 -3.82 7.53 -21.03
C ARG A 593 -3.82 6.23 -20.20
N ILE A 594 -2.86 5.34 -20.43
CA ILE A 594 -2.73 4.08 -19.67
C ILE A 594 -2.27 4.42 -18.24
N ARG A 595 -2.87 3.77 -17.24
CA ARG A 595 -2.48 3.95 -15.84
C ARG A 595 -1.01 3.58 -15.67
N ARG A 596 -0.22 4.47 -15.08
CA ARG A 596 1.16 4.22 -14.69
C ARG A 596 1.37 4.36 -13.19
N ALA A 597 2.45 3.74 -12.71
CA ALA A 597 3.16 4.24 -11.55
C ALA A 597 3.99 5.47 -11.96
N GLU A 598 4.13 6.44 -11.06
CA GLU A 598 5.18 7.48 -11.12
C GLU A 598 6.31 7.09 -10.14
N PRO A 599 7.54 7.61 -10.29
CA PRO A 599 8.59 7.43 -9.28
C PRO A 599 8.23 8.07 -7.92
N THR A 600 8.83 7.55 -6.85
CA THR A 600 8.71 8.11 -5.48
C THR A 600 9.93 8.92 -5.05
N ASP A 601 10.94 9.00 -5.90
CA ASP A 601 12.15 9.80 -5.74
C ASP A 601 11.97 11.11 -6.52
N ASP A 602 12.02 12.26 -5.84
CA ASP A 602 11.76 13.57 -6.45
C ASP A 602 12.80 13.96 -7.53
N GLU A 603 14.05 13.48 -7.47
CA GLU A 603 15.03 13.72 -8.54
C GLU A 603 14.67 12.88 -9.79
N LEU A 604 14.26 11.63 -9.59
CA LEU A 604 13.85 10.75 -10.69
C LEU A 604 12.51 11.18 -11.31
N VAL A 605 11.58 11.74 -10.53
CA VAL A 605 10.37 12.38 -11.08
C VAL A 605 10.73 13.57 -11.98
N LEU A 606 11.81 14.30 -11.67
CA LEU A 606 12.30 15.43 -12.46
C LEU A 606 13.10 15.02 -13.72
N GLU A 607 13.36 13.74 -13.97
CA GLU A 607 13.94 13.29 -15.24
C GLU A 607 12.89 13.28 -16.36
N ASP A 608 13.37 13.56 -17.58
CA ASP A 608 12.64 13.48 -18.84
C ASP A 608 12.55 12.01 -19.32
N PRO A 609 11.37 11.38 -19.28
CA PRO A 609 11.29 9.95 -19.51
C PRO A 609 11.53 9.54 -20.97
N TYR A 610 11.85 8.26 -21.13
CA TYR A 610 11.82 7.53 -22.39
C TYR A 610 10.71 6.48 -22.37
N TRP A 611 10.37 5.95 -23.53
CA TRP A 611 9.60 4.72 -23.71
C TRP A 611 10.51 3.58 -24.16
N GLY A 612 10.44 2.45 -23.46
CA GLY A 612 11.22 1.25 -23.74
C GLY A 612 10.41 0.19 -24.49
N THR A 613 11.05 -0.46 -25.46
CA THR A 613 10.55 -1.69 -26.11
C THR A 613 11.65 -2.76 -26.13
N LEU A 614 11.33 -4.00 -25.71
CA LEU A 614 12.26 -5.13 -25.76
C LEU A 614 12.76 -5.39 -27.19
N ALA A 615 14.07 -5.60 -27.33
CA ALA A 615 14.75 -5.62 -28.63
C ALA A 615 14.36 -6.79 -29.57
N ALA A 616 13.79 -7.87 -29.03
CA ALA A 616 13.35 -9.06 -29.77
C ALA A 616 12.25 -8.84 -30.83
N ARG A 617 11.85 -7.58 -31.08
CA ARG A 617 10.89 -7.16 -32.12
C ARG A 617 11.50 -6.31 -33.25
N LEU A 618 12.82 -6.35 -33.44
CA LEU A 618 13.50 -5.75 -34.60
C LEU A 618 14.39 -6.79 -35.30
N PRO A 619 14.21 -7.08 -36.61
CA PRO A 619 14.97 -8.14 -37.29
C PRO A 619 16.48 -7.90 -37.40
N GLY A 620 17.25 -9.00 -37.32
CA GLY A 620 18.51 -9.21 -38.06
C GLY A 620 19.82 -8.61 -37.51
N ALA A 621 20.64 -9.44 -36.84
CA ALA A 621 22.11 -9.56 -36.92
C ALA A 621 22.58 -10.61 -35.88
N ALA A 622 23.76 -11.24 -36.03
CA ALA A 622 24.13 -12.42 -35.23
C ALA A 622 25.63 -12.59 -34.89
N ALA A 623 25.87 -13.36 -33.81
CA ALA A 623 27.08 -14.10 -33.41
C ALA A 623 28.36 -13.34 -32.95
N GLY A 624 29.06 -13.92 -31.96
CA GLY A 624 30.37 -13.47 -31.45
C GLY A 624 30.77 -14.13 -30.11
N LEU A 625 31.71 -15.08 -30.12
CA LEU A 625 32.10 -15.98 -29.01
C LEU A 625 33.04 -15.35 -27.94
N GLY A 626 33.01 -15.86 -26.69
CA GLY A 626 33.98 -15.59 -25.60
C GLY A 626 33.31 -15.37 -24.21
N GLY A 627 33.97 -15.51 -23.05
CA GLY A 627 35.32 -16.00 -22.71
C GLY A 627 35.57 -15.99 -21.16
N GLY A 628 36.72 -16.53 -20.70
CA GLY A 628 37.19 -16.53 -19.28
C GLY A 628 38.63 -17.09 -19.17
N PRO A 629 39.26 -17.31 -17.98
CA PRO A 629 38.78 -17.18 -16.59
C PRO A 629 39.71 -16.30 -15.67
N ALA A 630 39.62 -16.45 -14.34
CA ALA A 630 40.49 -15.86 -13.29
C ALA A 630 41.56 -16.89 -12.78
N PRO A 631 42.40 -16.71 -11.72
CA PRO A 631 42.23 -15.99 -10.42
C PRO A 631 43.40 -14.96 -10.15
N GLU A 632 44.07 -14.70 -8.99
CA GLU A 632 44.14 -15.26 -7.62
C GLU A 632 44.93 -14.37 -6.60
N HIS A 633 45.06 -14.83 -5.34
CA HIS A 633 46.10 -14.58 -4.30
C HIS A 633 46.06 -13.34 -3.36
N LEU A 634 46.58 -13.56 -2.13
CA LEU A 634 46.61 -12.68 -0.94
C LEU A 634 47.85 -12.98 -0.05
N PRO A 635 48.37 -12.02 0.74
CA PRO A 635 49.16 -12.27 1.95
C PRO A 635 48.57 -11.65 3.24
N LYS A 636 49.14 -11.98 4.41
CA LYS A 636 48.79 -11.50 5.78
C LYS A 636 49.98 -10.81 6.45
N ASP A 637 49.76 -10.05 7.55
CA ASP A 637 50.36 -10.32 8.88
C ASP A 637 50.16 -9.20 9.96
N ALA A 638 49.62 -9.59 11.13
CA ALA A 638 49.79 -9.08 12.52
C ALA A 638 49.60 -7.56 12.88
N PRO A 639 49.44 -7.17 14.19
CA PRO A 639 49.14 -7.93 15.43
C PRO A 639 47.88 -7.47 16.24
N GLU A 640 47.48 -8.21 17.28
CA GLU A 640 46.42 -7.86 18.27
C GLU A 640 46.89 -6.91 19.40
N PRO A 641 45.96 -6.13 20.00
CA PRO A 641 45.97 -5.79 21.42
C PRO A 641 44.74 -6.39 22.17
N ARG A 642 44.95 -6.93 23.39
CA ARG A 642 43.91 -7.64 24.19
C ARG A 642 43.23 -6.77 25.28
N PRO A 643 42.03 -7.16 25.77
CA PRO A 643 41.06 -6.21 26.31
C PRO A 643 40.89 -6.23 27.84
N ALA A 644 40.16 -5.24 28.37
CA ALA A 644 39.50 -5.34 29.68
C ALA A 644 38.23 -4.47 29.82
N SER A 645 37.06 -5.08 29.64
CA SER A 645 35.95 -4.85 30.58
C SER A 645 35.29 -6.21 30.89
N LYS A 646 34.94 -6.44 32.16
CA LYS A 646 34.72 -7.80 32.67
C LYS A 646 33.41 -8.39 32.16
N HIS A 647 33.47 -9.49 31.42
CA HIS A 647 32.30 -10.35 31.21
C HIS A 647 31.83 -10.90 32.57
N VAL A 648 30.56 -10.62 32.91
CA VAL A 648 29.81 -11.50 33.81
C VAL A 648 29.48 -12.75 33.00
N PRO A 649 29.90 -13.96 33.42
CA PRO A 649 29.58 -15.17 32.68
C PRO A 649 28.08 -15.44 32.76
N ALA A 650 27.38 -15.28 31.64
CA ALA A 650 26.00 -15.74 31.54
C ALA A 650 25.97 -17.26 31.75
N ILE A 651 25.13 -17.74 32.66
CA ILE A 651 25.05 -19.16 33.02
C ILE A 651 24.62 -19.96 31.79
N ALA A 652 25.57 -20.72 31.22
CA ALA A 652 25.34 -21.53 30.04
C ALA A 652 24.28 -22.61 30.34
N ILE A 653 23.24 -22.65 29.52
CA ILE A 653 22.14 -23.59 29.70
C ILE A 653 22.56 -24.98 29.25
N ALA A 654 22.29 -25.99 30.09
CA ALA A 654 22.53 -27.38 29.76
C ALA A 654 21.90 -27.74 28.39
N PRO A 655 22.64 -28.36 27.44
CA PRO A 655 22.18 -28.52 26.05
C PRO A 655 20.79 -29.15 25.90
N GLN A 656 20.44 -30.12 26.77
CA GLN A 656 19.11 -30.74 26.76
C GLN A 656 17.97 -29.80 27.17
N LEU A 657 18.21 -28.82 28.04
CA LEU A 657 17.22 -27.80 28.37
C LEU A 657 17.08 -26.78 27.22
N SER A 658 18.21 -26.43 26.57
CA SER A 658 18.22 -25.58 25.37
C SER A 658 17.37 -26.17 24.23
N ALA A 659 17.50 -27.48 23.96
CA ALA A 659 16.67 -28.18 22.97
C ALA A 659 15.17 -28.20 23.34
N LYS A 660 14.84 -28.47 24.62
CA LYS A 660 13.45 -28.43 25.11
C LYS A 660 12.81 -27.04 25.01
N VAL A 661 13.59 -25.98 25.21
CA VAL A 661 13.13 -24.59 25.05
C VAL A 661 12.88 -24.26 23.58
N ARG A 662 13.77 -24.62 22.65
CA ARG A 662 13.54 -24.46 21.20
C ARG A 662 12.27 -25.19 20.73
N ALA A 663 12.09 -26.44 21.15
CA ALA A 663 10.92 -27.23 20.81
C ALA A 663 9.61 -26.62 21.34
N GLU A 664 9.63 -26.03 22.55
CA GLU A 664 8.47 -25.33 23.11
C GLU A 664 8.17 -24.01 22.38
N PHE A 665 9.18 -23.27 21.93
CA PHE A 665 8.99 -22.10 21.09
C PHE A 665 8.45 -22.45 19.69
N ALA A 666 8.99 -23.49 19.04
CA ALA A 666 8.45 -24.01 17.78
C ALA A 666 6.97 -24.41 17.94
N ARG A 667 6.65 -25.19 18.98
CA ARG A 667 5.28 -25.61 19.30
C ARG A 667 4.33 -24.42 19.48
N ARG A 668 4.79 -23.34 20.11
CA ARG A 668 3.98 -22.13 20.35
C ARG A 668 3.81 -21.26 19.11
N ALA A 669 4.87 -21.06 18.33
CA ALA A 669 4.79 -20.36 17.05
C ALA A 669 3.79 -21.06 16.13
N LEU A 670 3.89 -22.39 16.00
CA LEU A 670 2.96 -23.21 15.21
C LEU A 670 1.52 -23.15 15.76
N SER A 671 1.34 -23.15 17.09
CA SER A 671 -0.01 -23.04 17.69
C SER A 671 -0.69 -21.68 17.53
N ALA A 672 0.02 -20.67 17.03
CA ALA A 672 -0.48 -19.33 16.74
C ALA A 672 -0.32 -18.95 15.26
N GLU A 673 -0.05 -19.93 14.38
CA GLU A 673 0.06 -19.73 12.94
C GLU A 673 -1.23 -19.11 12.37
N GLY A 674 -1.08 -18.14 11.47
CA GLY A 674 -2.17 -17.27 11.02
C GLY A 674 -2.51 -16.10 11.95
N THR A 675 -1.82 -15.92 13.08
CA THR A 675 -2.00 -14.77 14.00
C THR A 675 -0.66 -14.16 14.43
N MET A 676 -0.65 -12.86 14.75
CA MET A 676 0.55 -12.19 15.28
C MET A 676 0.85 -12.54 16.74
N THR A 677 -0.18 -12.88 17.53
CA THR A 677 -0.13 -12.85 19.00
C THR A 677 -0.15 -14.25 19.63
N VAL A 678 0.90 -14.55 20.39
CA VAL A 678 0.97 -15.71 21.29
C VAL A 678 0.60 -15.26 22.72
N PRO A 679 -0.51 -15.75 23.31
CA PRO A 679 -0.87 -15.42 24.69
C PRO A 679 0.09 -16.07 25.69
N GLY A 680 0.61 -15.25 26.60
CA GLY A 680 1.39 -15.69 27.76
C GLY A 680 0.54 -15.74 29.04
N ARG A 681 1.24 -15.73 30.18
CA ARG A 681 0.67 -15.69 31.53
C ARG A 681 0.61 -14.26 32.06
N ASN A 682 -0.24 -14.02 33.05
CA ASN A 682 -0.24 -12.79 33.87
C ASN A 682 -0.35 -11.49 33.03
N GLY A 683 -1.13 -11.50 31.94
CA GLY A 683 -1.34 -10.34 31.06
C GLY A 683 -0.20 -10.06 30.06
N TRP A 684 0.77 -10.96 29.93
CA TRP A 684 1.84 -10.87 28.92
C TRP A 684 1.44 -11.50 27.58
N PHE A 685 1.82 -10.84 26.50
CA PHE A 685 1.63 -11.30 25.11
C PHE A 685 2.96 -11.27 24.37
N PHE A 686 3.15 -12.18 23.42
CA PHE A 686 4.41 -12.37 22.68
C PHE A 686 4.14 -12.45 21.17
N HIS A 687 5.15 -12.17 20.34
CA HIS A 687 5.00 -12.18 18.89
C HIS A 687 5.20 -13.59 18.31
N GLN A 688 4.41 -14.00 17.32
CA GLN A 688 4.55 -15.33 16.71
C GLN A 688 5.96 -15.53 16.11
N THR A 689 6.41 -14.60 15.26
CA THR A 689 7.71 -14.73 14.58
C THR A 689 8.91 -14.66 15.52
N GLU A 690 8.81 -14.01 16.69
CA GLU A 690 9.93 -14.05 17.64
C GLU A 690 10.09 -15.46 18.23
N LEU A 691 8.99 -16.20 18.44
CA LEU A 691 9.08 -17.60 18.87
C LEU A 691 9.56 -18.52 17.73
N ARG A 692 9.17 -18.24 16.47
CA ARG A 692 9.72 -18.94 15.29
C ARG A 692 11.24 -18.76 15.24
N GLN A 693 11.74 -17.53 15.31
CA GLN A 693 13.17 -17.21 15.33
C GLN A 693 13.89 -17.85 16.53
N MET A 694 13.30 -17.77 17.73
CA MET A 694 13.88 -18.37 18.94
C MET A 694 13.87 -19.92 18.95
N SER A 695 13.20 -20.57 17.99
CA SER A 695 13.21 -22.03 17.85
C SER A 695 14.37 -22.56 16.99
N LEU A 696 15.08 -21.70 16.26
CA LEU A 696 16.14 -22.10 15.32
C LEU A 696 17.49 -22.32 16.02
N GLU A 697 18.30 -23.23 15.49
CA GLU A 697 19.67 -23.47 15.97
C GLU A 697 20.70 -22.59 15.27
N CYS A 698 20.50 -22.35 13.97
CA CYS A 698 21.26 -21.47 13.12
C CYS A 698 20.30 -20.80 12.12
N PHE A 699 20.63 -19.58 11.70
CA PHE A 699 19.83 -18.79 10.76
C PHE A 699 20.69 -17.94 9.80
N TRP A 700 22.00 -18.24 9.72
CA TRP A 700 22.99 -17.53 8.92
C TRP A 700 23.85 -18.50 8.10
N GLY A 701 24.57 -17.98 7.12
CA GLY A 701 25.27 -18.78 6.10
C GLY A 701 24.32 -19.73 5.36
N GLU A 702 24.79 -20.93 5.04
CA GLU A 702 23.98 -21.99 4.38
C GLU A 702 22.66 -22.29 5.11
N ALA A 703 22.63 -22.21 6.45
CA ALA A 703 21.42 -22.48 7.22
C ALA A 703 20.30 -21.46 6.95
N ALA A 704 20.63 -20.23 6.55
CA ALA A 704 19.64 -19.21 6.20
C ALA A 704 18.73 -19.63 5.02
N LEU A 705 19.25 -20.45 4.10
CA LEU A 705 18.51 -20.95 2.94
C LEU A 705 17.34 -21.88 3.33
N ALA A 706 17.44 -22.56 4.48
CA ALA A 706 16.41 -23.46 4.99
C ALA A 706 15.34 -22.76 5.86
N VAL A 707 15.54 -21.48 6.22
CA VAL A 707 14.62 -20.72 7.09
C VAL A 707 13.39 -20.20 6.32
N ASP A 708 13.56 -19.91 5.04
CA ASP A 708 12.54 -19.40 4.11
C ASP A 708 12.90 -19.86 2.68
N PRO A 709 12.39 -21.01 2.22
CA PRO A 709 12.75 -21.58 0.92
C PRO A 709 12.36 -20.72 -0.30
N ASP A 710 11.37 -19.83 -0.15
CA ASP A 710 10.97 -18.88 -1.20
C ASP A 710 11.92 -17.66 -1.28
N ARG A 711 12.80 -17.49 -0.28
CA ARG A 711 13.79 -16.42 -0.24
C ARG A 711 14.92 -16.70 -1.22
N LYS A 712 15.18 -15.73 -2.10
CA LYS A 712 16.40 -15.70 -2.92
C LYS A 712 17.64 -15.87 -2.03
N ALA A 713 18.52 -16.81 -2.35
CA ALA A 713 19.75 -17.06 -1.60
C ALA A 713 20.58 -15.80 -1.32
N THR A 714 20.72 -14.91 -2.31
CA THR A 714 21.44 -13.61 -2.19
C THR A 714 20.74 -12.56 -1.31
N HIS A 715 19.59 -12.90 -0.72
CA HIS A 715 18.83 -12.12 0.26
C HIS A 715 18.57 -12.89 1.56
N ALA A 716 19.10 -14.11 1.71
CA ALA A 716 18.79 -14.99 2.84
C ALA A 716 19.68 -14.71 4.06
N ASP A 717 20.99 -14.67 3.88
CA ASP A 717 21.95 -14.60 4.99
C ASP A 717 22.08 -13.20 5.61
N PRO A 718 21.72 -13.02 6.90
CA PRO A 718 21.97 -11.78 7.62
C PRO A 718 23.45 -11.51 7.92
N LEU A 719 24.32 -12.54 8.03
CA LEU A 719 25.73 -12.35 8.39
C LEU A 719 26.48 -11.59 7.30
N ALA A 720 26.50 -12.13 6.07
CA ALA A 720 27.14 -11.50 4.92
C ALA A 720 26.56 -10.12 4.61
N ALA A 721 25.24 -9.94 4.79
CA ALA A 721 24.56 -8.68 4.51
C ALA A 721 24.90 -7.55 5.50
N ILE A 722 25.14 -7.88 6.77
CA ILE A 722 25.55 -6.92 7.79
C ILE A 722 27.06 -6.63 7.66
N ALA A 723 27.90 -7.64 7.43
CA ALA A 723 29.33 -7.46 7.19
C ALA A 723 29.61 -6.59 5.96
N ALA A 724 28.95 -6.85 4.82
CA ALA A 724 29.06 -6.02 3.62
C ALA A 724 28.56 -4.58 3.85
N TYR A 725 27.62 -4.36 4.78
CA TYR A 725 27.14 -3.03 5.14
C TYR A 725 28.08 -2.31 6.12
N HIS A 726 28.80 -3.03 6.99
CA HIS A 726 29.87 -2.49 7.83
C HIS A 726 31.00 -1.94 6.95
N GLU A 727 31.50 -2.71 5.99
CA GLU A 727 32.52 -2.24 5.05
C GLU A 727 32.04 -1.05 4.22
N ALA A 728 30.79 -1.05 3.74
CA ALA A 728 30.22 0.11 3.07
C ALA A 728 30.13 1.37 3.96
N CYS A 729 29.99 1.24 5.28
CA CYS A 729 30.08 2.38 6.20
C CYS A 729 31.54 2.86 6.36
N ARG A 730 32.49 1.92 6.46
CA ARG A 730 33.94 2.20 6.56
C ARG A 730 34.49 2.90 5.33
N GLU A 731 34.02 2.56 4.12
CA GLU A 731 34.37 3.26 2.87
C GLU A 731 34.07 4.77 2.93
N HIS A 732 33.06 5.17 3.73
CA HIS A 732 32.68 6.56 3.95
C HIS A 732 33.20 7.16 5.28
N GLY A 733 34.08 6.44 6.00
CA GLY A 733 34.64 6.90 7.28
C GLY A 733 33.65 6.90 8.45
N VAL A 734 32.53 6.16 8.33
CA VAL A 734 31.44 6.13 9.31
C VAL A 734 31.48 4.81 10.09
N GLU A 735 31.45 4.87 11.42
CA GLU A 735 31.43 3.68 12.27
C GLU A 735 30.02 3.07 12.35
N LEU A 736 29.87 1.78 12.07
CA LEU A 736 28.60 1.05 12.20
C LEU A 736 28.56 0.22 13.49
N TRP A 737 27.63 0.56 14.39
CA TRP A 737 27.28 -0.24 15.57
C TRP A 737 25.91 -0.87 15.40
N VAL A 738 25.82 -2.20 15.47
CA VAL A 738 24.57 -2.96 15.42
C VAL A 738 24.00 -3.12 16.82
N LEU A 739 22.76 -2.70 17.03
CA LEU A 739 22.04 -2.70 18.30
C LEU A 739 20.81 -3.63 18.20
N PRO A 740 20.99 -4.95 18.37
CA PRO A 740 19.89 -5.90 18.34
C PRO A 740 19.04 -5.79 19.61
N ILE A 741 17.76 -5.45 19.45
CA ILE A 741 16.74 -5.52 20.51
C ILE A 741 16.30 -6.99 20.63
N PRO A 742 16.54 -7.67 21.77
CA PRO A 742 16.30 -9.10 21.91
C PRO A 742 14.82 -9.46 21.79
N ALA A 743 14.54 -10.76 21.68
CA ALA A 743 13.16 -11.24 21.75
C ALA A 743 12.64 -11.06 23.19
N LYS A 744 11.41 -10.58 23.31
CA LYS A 744 10.68 -10.43 24.57
C LYS A 744 10.59 -11.76 25.32
N SER A 745 10.48 -12.86 24.58
CA SER A 745 10.53 -14.24 25.09
C SER A 745 11.86 -14.66 25.71
N VAL A 746 12.98 -14.00 25.39
CA VAL A 746 14.30 -14.22 26.01
C VAL A 746 14.42 -13.46 27.33
N VAL A 747 13.79 -12.28 27.43
CA VAL A 747 13.83 -11.44 28.63
C VAL A 747 12.73 -11.82 29.64
N TYR A 748 11.58 -12.34 29.18
CA TYR A 748 10.45 -12.81 30.00
C TYR A 748 10.01 -14.26 29.70
N PRO A 749 10.92 -15.24 29.81
CA PRO A 749 10.64 -16.64 29.46
C PRO A 749 9.60 -17.31 30.34
N GLU A 750 9.48 -16.97 31.63
CA GLU A 750 8.58 -17.62 32.60
C GLU A 750 7.09 -17.36 32.34
N HIS A 751 6.80 -16.26 31.63
CA HIS A 751 5.45 -15.91 31.19
C HIS A 751 5.00 -16.72 29.96
N LEU A 752 5.89 -17.47 29.32
CA LEU A 752 5.58 -18.53 28.35
C LEU A 752 5.84 -19.92 28.96
N LEU A 753 7.09 -20.17 29.31
CA LEU A 753 7.69 -21.47 29.61
C LEU A 753 7.43 -21.87 31.08
N GLY A 754 6.78 -23.01 31.29
CA GLY A 754 6.66 -23.63 32.62
C GLY A 754 7.93 -24.31 33.13
N THR A 755 8.98 -24.39 32.30
CA THR A 755 10.21 -25.15 32.52
C THR A 755 11.43 -24.28 32.85
N VAL A 756 11.30 -22.96 32.77
CA VAL A 756 12.36 -22.01 33.16
C VAL A 756 12.02 -21.47 34.55
N THR A 757 12.83 -21.80 35.55
CA THR A 757 12.71 -21.27 36.90
C THR A 757 13.40 -19.92 37.00
N VAL A 758 12.68 -18.93 37.51
CA VAL A 758 13.26 -17.67 38.01
C VAL A 758 13.91 -17.95 39.36
N ASN A 759 15.13 -17.47 39.60
CA ASN A 759 15.77 -17.64 40.91
C ASN A 759 15.25 -16.60 41.93
N SER A 760 15.67 -16.73 43.19
CA SER A 760 15.25 -15.83 44.29
C SER A 760 15.73 -14.37 44.18
N LYS A 761 16.49 -14.01 43.13
CA LYS A 761 16.90 -12.64 42.79
C LYS A 761 16.16 -12.06 41.58
N GLY A 762 15.34 -12.86 40.89
CA GLY A 762 14.69 -12.48 39.63
C GLY A 762 15.45 -12.90 38.38
N ASP A 763 16.65 -13.51 38.51
CA ASP A 763 17.47 -13.91 37.38
C ASP A 763 16.82 -15.08 36.61
N VAL A 764 16.94 -15.06 35.28
CA VAL A 764 16.63 -16.19 34.39
C VAL A 764 17.87 -16.47 33.51
N PRO A 765 18.14 -17.74 33.15
CA PRO A 765 19.29 -18.07 32.33
C PRO A 765 19.08 -17.65 30.87
N ARG A 766 20.15 -17.26 30.19
CA ARG A 766 20.08 -16.68 28.84
C ARG A 766 19.88 -17.77 27.76
N ILE A 767 18.69 -17.81 27.16
CA ILE A 767 18.22 -18.89 26.27
C ILE A 767 18.54 -18.75 24.76
N ASP A 768 19.14 -17.64 24.33
CA ASP A 768 19.35 -17.29 22.91
C ASP A 768 20.70 -17.74 22.32
N SER A 769 21.11 -18.99 22.56
CA SER A 769 22.44 -19.49 22.15
C SER A 769 22.74 -19.37 20.64
N ALA A 770 21.72 -19.37 19.77
CA ALA A 770 21.89 -19.07 18.34
C ALA A 770 22.32 -17.62 18.10
N HIS A 771 21.67 -16.66 18.76
CA HIS A 771 22.00 -15.23 18.66
C HIS A 771 23.36 -14.90 19.28
N GLN A 772 23.70 -15.53 20.41
CA GLN A 772 25.02 -15.36 21.03
C GLN A 772 26.16 -15.78 20.09
N ARG A 773 25.99 -16.90 19.34
CA ARG A 773 26.93 -17.31 18.29
C ARG A 773 26.94 -16.33 17.12
N PHE A 774 25.77 -15.95 16.59
CA PHE A 774 25.66 -14.96 15.52
C PHE A 774 26.33 -13.61 15.86
N TYR A 775 26.28 -13.18 17.13
CA TYR A 775 26.98 -11.98 17.60
C TYR A 775 28.49 -12.18 17.81
N ALA A 776 29.00 -13.42 17.86
CA ALA A 776 30.43 -13.70 17.78
C ALA A 776 30.88 -13.61 16.31
N GLU A 777 30.22 -14.34 15.41
CA GLU A 777 30.48 -14.33 13.95
C GLU A 777 30.49 -12.89 13.38
N LEU A 778 29.56 -12.03 13.81
CA LEU A 778 29.55 -10.61 13.44
C LEU A 778 30.78 -9.84 13.94
N ARG A 779 31.27 -10.11 15.15
CA ARG A 779 32.45 -9.44 15.73
C ARG A 779 33.75 -9.96 15.10
N ASP A 780 33.79 -11.24 14.77
CA ASP A 780 34.89 -11.86 14.03
C ASP A 780 34.95 -11.32 12.58
N ALA A 781 33.79 -10.96 12.01
CA ALA A 781 33.66 -10.14 10.80
C ALA A 781 33.83 -8.61 11.02
N GLY A 782 34.41 -8.19 12.17
CA GLY A 782 34.74 -6.79 12.49
C GLY A 782 33.58 -5.90 12.98
N VAL A 783 32.34 -6.37 12.89
CA VAL A 783 31.13 -5.58 13.18
C VAL A 783 30.93 -5.42 14.70
N GLN A 784 30.80 -4.16 15.15
CA GLN A 784 30.52 -3.86 16.55
C GLN A 784 29.07 -4.17 16.91
N VAL A 785 28.85 -5.13 17.82
CA VAL A 785 27.51 -5.55 18.26
C VAL A 785 27.24 -5.15 19.72
N ILE A 786 26.31 -4.20 19.91
CA ILE A 786 25.79 -3.75 21.20
C ILE A 786 24.71 -4.72 21.70
N ASP A 787 25.14 -5.88 22.17
CA ASP A 787 24.24 -6.86 22.80
C ASP A 787 23.69 -6.33 24.13
N VAL A 788 22.44 -5.85 24.12
CA VAL A 788 21.74 -5.32 25.30
C VAL A 788 21.00 -6.40 26.10
N THR A 789 21.02 -7.66 25.66
CA THR A 789 20.32 -8.76 26.35
C THR A 789 20.74 -8.91 27.82
N PRO A 790 22.04 -8.85 28.18
CA PRO A 790 22.45 -8.90 29.59
C PRO A 790 21.97 -7.70 30.42
N LEU A 791 21.86 -6.52 29.81
CA LEU A 791 21.36 -5.30 30.47
C LEU A 791 19.86 -5.41 30.77
N LEU A 792 19.07 -5.85 29.78
CA LEU A 792 17.62 -6.02 29.97
C LEU A 792 17.32 -7.17 30.93
N LEU A 793 18.11 -8.25 30.92
CA LEU A 793 18.01 -9.31 31.93
C LEU A 793 18.34 -8.82 33.35
N ALA A 794 19.36 -7.98 33.53
CA ALA A 794 19.72 -7.44 34.85
C ALA A 794 18.66 -6.51 35.44
N HIS A 795 17.88 -5.81 34.60
CA HIS A 795 16.86 -4.84 35.02
C HIS A 795 15.42 -5.33 34.89
N ARG A 796 15.20 -6.60 34.50
CA ARG A 796 13.87 -7.19 34.23
C ARG A 796 12.88 -7.14 35.40
N ALA A 797 13.40 -7.00 36.62
CA ALA A 797 12.67 -6.99 37.89
C ALA A 797 12.88 -5.68 38.69
N ASP A 798 13.34 -4.60 38.04
CA ASP A 798 13.45 -3.28 38.65
C ASP A 798 12.09 -2.84 39.25
N ALA A 799 12.12 -2.24 40.45
CA ALA A 799 10.93 -1.65 41.07
C ALA A 799 10.33 -0.47 40.26
N ALA A 800 11.07 0.06 39.28
CA ALA A 800 10.62 1.08 38.33
C ALA A 800 9.71 0.53 37.20
N GLY A 801 9.50 -0.80 37.13
CA GLY A 801 8.64 -1.44 36.13
C GLY A 801 9.38 -2.36 35.17
N PRO A 802 8.64 -3.16 34.37
CA PRO A 802 9.23 -4.13 33.45
C PRO A 802 9.98 -3.47 32.30
N VAL A 803 11.00 -4.14 31.77
CA VAL A 803 11.79 -3.63 30.65
C VAL A 803 11.10 -3.79 29.28
N TYR A 804 10.02 -4.56 29.19
CA TYR A 804 9.09 -4.59 28.04
C TYR A 804 7.69 -4.20 28.50
N CYS A 805 6.94 -3.58 27.58
CA CYS A 805 5.49 -3.48 27.70
C CYS A 805 4.88 -4.89 27.69
N ARG A 806 3.89 -5.18 28.54
CA ARG A 806 3.29 -6.52 28.64
C ARG A 806 2.45 -6.85 27.41
N GLN A 807 1.73 -5.86 26.89
CA GLN A 807 0.71 -5.99 25.85
C GLN A 807 1.20 -5.66 24.43
N ASP A 808 2.45 -5.23 24.31
CA ASP A 808 3.02 -4.65 23.08
C ASP A 808 4.31 -5.37 22.65
N THR A 809 4.70 -5.33 21.39
CA THR A 809 5.96 -5.91 20.90
C THR A 809 7.21 -5.17 21.40
N HIS A 810 7.08 -3.89 21.75
CA HIS A 810 8.21 -3.02 22.01
C HIS A 810 8.76 -3.12 23.45
N VAL A 811 10.04 -2.72 23.57
CA VAL A 811 10.67 -2.39 24.85
C VAL A 811 9.92 -1.23 25.53
N SER A 812 9.98 -1.18 26.86
CA SER A 812 9.37 -0.12 27.68
C SER A 812 10.11 1.23 27.59
N PRO A 813 9.51 2.35 28.04
CA PRO A 813 10.21 3.63 28.21
C PRO A 813 11.44 3.52 29.14
N ARG A 814 11.35 2.67 30.17
CA ARG A 814 12.46 2.36 31.09
C ARG A 814 13.62 1.67 30.37
N ALA A 815 13.34 0.78 29.42
CA ALA A 815 14.38 0.16 28.60
C ALA A 815 14.96 1.13 27.57
N CYS A 816 14.17 2.05 27.00
CA CYS A 816 14.71 3.15 26.19
C CYS A 816 15.74 3.97 26.99
N GLU A 817 15.48 4.28 28.26
CA GLU A 817 16.44 4.95 29.15
C GLU A 817 17.71 4.11 29.39
N LEU A 818 17.56 2.83 29.74
CA LEU A 818 18.68 1.93 30.04
C LEU A 818 19.58 1.72 28.81
N ILE A 819 18.98 1.47 27.64
CA ILE A 819 19.71 1.29 26.37
C ILE A 819 20.41 2.59 25.98
N ALA A 820 19.73 3.74 26.03
CA ALA A 820 20.33 5.04 25.74
C ALA A 820 21.54 5.33 26.64
N ARG A 821 21.45 5.03 27.94
CA ARG A 821 22.57 5.16 28.88
C ARG A 821 23.75 4.27 28.50
N ALA A 822 23.50 2.99 28.22
CA ALA A 822 24.54 2.03 27.87
C ALA A 822 25.24 2.37 26.53
N VAL A 823 24.51 2.90 25.56
CA VAL A 823 25.04 3.37 24.27
C VAL A 823 25.81 4.68 24.45
N ALA A 824 25.21 5.69 25.10
CA ALA A 824 25.85 6.98 25.34
C ALA A 824 27.11 6.86 26.20
N ALA A 825 27.16 5.94 27.17
CA ALA A 825 28.36 5.67 27.95
C ALA A 825 29.55 5.20 27.11
N ARG A 826 29.31 4.52 25.97
CA ARG A 826 30.36 4.15 25.02
C ARG A 826 30.71 5.32 24.09
N ILE A 827 29.70 6.04 23.57
CA ILE A 827 29.92 7.18 22.66
C ILE A 827 30.70 8.31 23.35
N ARG A 828 30.46 8.57 24.64
CA ARG A 828 31.21 9.55 25.45
C ARG A 828 32.73 9.25 25.56
N LEU A 829 33.19 8.05 25.18
CA LEU A 829 34.61 7.66 25.15
C LEU A 829 35.27 7.87 23.78
N LEU A 830 34.50 8.21 22.75
CA LEU A 830 35.03 8.39 21.39
C LEU A 830 35.72 9.77 21.26
N PRO A 831 36.88 9.88 20.60
CA PRO A 831 37.68 11.12 20.57
C PRO A 831 36.95 12.35 20.04
N TRP A 832 35.95 12.18 19.18
CA TRP A 832 35.15 13.27 18.59
C TRP A 832 33.97 13.73 19.46
N TYR A 833 33.61 13.01 20.53
CA TYR A 833 32.46 13.38 21.37
C TYR A 833 32.60 14.76 22.04
N PRO A 834 33.77 15.21 22.53
CA PRO A 834 33.92 16.54 23.11
C PRO A 834 33.57 17.68 22.14
N ASP A 835 33.88 17.52 20.85
CA ASP A 835 33.77 18.57 19.83
C ASP A 835 32.32 18.85 19.38
N VAL A 836 31.40 17.90 19.61
CA VAL A 836 29.98 18.07 19.24
C VAL A 836 29.30 19.04 20.20
N ALA A 837 28.71 20.12 19.68
CA ALA A 837 27.98 21.11 20.47
C ALA A 837 26.89 20.49 21.36
N LYS A 838 26.70 21.02 22.58
CA LYS A 838 25.77 20.46 23.58
C LYS A 838 24.48 21.28 23.72
N LEU A 839 23.37 20.59 23.94
CA LEU A 839 22.04 21.13 24.19
C LEU A 839 21.70 21.15 25.68
N ASP A 840 20.99 22.18 26.10
CA ASP A 840 20.46 22.33 27.46
C ASP A 840 19.18 21.50 27.64
N VAL A 841 19.37 20.20 27.89
CA VAL A 841 18.28 19.22 28.06
C VAL A 841 17.82 19.14 29.52
N MET A 842 16.51 19.10 29.72
CA MET A 842 15.83 18.78 30.97
C MET A 842 14.93 17.54 30.82
N THR A 843 14.55 16.93 31.94
CA THR A 843 13.72 15.73 31.98
C THR A 843 12.74 15.77 33.14
N GLN A 844 11.53 15.24 32.95
CA GLN A 844 10.51 15.12 34.00
C GLN A 844 9.85 13.73 33.97
N PRO A 845 9.36 13.20 35.11
CA PRO A 845 8.53 12.00 35.11
C PRO A 845 7.13 12.32 34.59
N ASP A 846 6.52 11.37 33.88
CA ASP A 846 5.12 11.43 33.43
C ASP A 846 4.54 10.01 33.31
N ASN A 847 3.24 9.82 33.50
CA ASN A 847 2.58 8.50 33.48
C ASN A 847 1.62 8.40 32.29
N ILE A 848 1.71 7.31 31.53
CA ILE A 848 0.88 7.07 30.34
C ILE A 848 0.12 5.74 30.42
N THR A 849 -1.14 5.77 30.00
CA THR A 849 -1.98 4.61 29.75
C THR A 849 -1.72 4.07 28.33
N VAL A 850 -1.40 2.77 28.19
CA VAL A 850 -1.01 2.15 26.91
C VAL A 850 -1.85 0.90 26.61
N GLN A 851 -2.40 0.81 25.39
CA GLN A 851 -2.97 -0.42 24.82
C GLN A 851 -2.03 -0.95 23.73
N GLY A 852 -1.36 -2.06 24.02
CA GLY A 852 -0.27 -2.58 23.19
C GLY A 852 -0.73 -3.24 21.88
N ASP A 853 0.14 -3.19 20.86
CA ASP A 853 -0.12 -3.73 19.52
C ASP A 853 -0.63 -5.19 19.50
N LEU A 854 0.01 -6.11 20.24
CA LEU A 854 -0.36 -7.53 20.33
C LEU A 854 -1.78 -7.76 20.88
N THR A 855 -2.40 -6.77 21.51
CA THR A 855 -3.78 -6.89 22.03
C THR A 855 -4.87 -6.36 21.09
N ARG A 856 -4.50 -5.64 20.01
CA ARG A 856 -5.45 -4.91 19.15
C ARG A 856 -6.41 -5.82 18.36
N GLU A 857 -5.99 -7.05 18.06
CA GLU A 857 -6.77 -8.04 17.31
C GLU A 857 -7.60 -8.99 18.20
N LEU A 858 -7.47 -8.88 19.53
CA LEU A 858 -8.20 -9.74 20.47
C LEU A 858 -9.67 -9.31 20.55
N THR A 859 -10.59 -10.27 20.44
CA THR A 859 -12.04 -10.02 20.61
C THR A 859 -12.44 -9.57 22.02
N GLN A 860 -11.57 -9.82 23.02
CA GLN A 860 -11.66 -9.28 24.37
C GLN A 860 -10.25 -8.87 24.82
N PRO A 861 -9.81 -7.63 24.57
CA PRO A 861 -8.48 -7.17 24.99
C PRO A 861 -8.43 -7.01 26.52
N PRO A 862 -7.25 -7.20 27.15
CA PRO A 862 -7.04 -6.85 28.55
C PRO A 862 -7.14 -5.33 28.75
N PRO A 863 -7.41 -4.86 29.98
CA PRO A 863 -7.33 -3.43 30.32
C PRO A 863 -5.95 -2.85 29.97
N PRO A 864 -5.85 -1.58 29.52
CA PRO A 864 -4.58 -0.92 29.26
C PRO A 864 -3.56 -1.03 30.40
N GLU A 865 -2.28 -0.98 30.07
CA GLU A 865 -1.20 -0.92 31.07
C GLU A 865 -0.71 0.50 31.34
N GLU A 866 -0.54 0.84 32.61
CA GLU A 866 0.08 2.09 33.06
C GLU A 866 1.60 1.96 33.03
N LEU A 867 2.28 2.94 32.41
CA LEU A 867 3.73 3.01 32.27
C LEU A 867 4.25 4.38 32.69
N THR A 868 5.25 4.42 33.58
CA THR A 868 6.00 5.64 33.88
C THR A 868 7.05 5.90 32.79
N THR A 869 7.15 7.15 32.38
CA THR A 869 8.07 7.65 31.35
C THR A 869 9.03 8.68 31.94
N ARG A 870 10.21 8.80 31.33
CA ARG A 870 11.12 9.94 31.53
C ARG A 870 10.98 10.86 30.32
N GLN A 871 10.07 11.82 30.39
CA GLN A 871 9.90 12.84 29.37
C GLN A 871 11.16 13.70 29.22
N VAL A 872 11.52 14.04 27.99
CA VAL A 872 12.73 14.79 27.62
C VAL A 872 12.35 16.02 26.80
N GLY A 873 12.91 17.17 27.17
CA GLY A 873 12.72 18.42 26.44
C GLY A 873 13.88 19.39 26.62
N ARG A 874 13.88 20.48 25.86
CA ARG A 874 14.83 21.59 26.04
C ARG A 874 14.41 22.45 27.23
N LYS A 875 15.38 23.11 27.86
CA LYS A 875 15.10 24.17 28.85
C LYS A 875 14.61 25.46 28.18
N PRO A 876 13.78 26.27 28.85
CA PRO A 876 13.21 26.04 30.18
C PRO A 876 11.83 25.36 30.17
N ASP A 877 11.28 25.05 28.99
CA ASP A 877 9.84 24.87 28.75
C ASP A 877 9.42 23.45 28.36
N MET A 878 10.32 22.46 28.46
CA MET A 878 10.11 21.08 28.01
C MET A 878 9.79 20.94 26.51
N THR A 879 10.19 21.89 25.65
CA THR A 879 10.00 21.76 24.19
C THR A 879 10.65 20.47 23.66
N PRO A 880 9.94 19.65 22.84
CA PRO A 880 10.46 18.38 22.34
C PRO A 880 11.79 18.51 21.59
N ILE A 881 12.66 17.50 21.75
CA ILE A 881 13.91 17.41 20.99
C ILE A 881 13.61 16.65 19.69
N GLU A 882 13.21 17.39 18.66
CA GLU A 882 13.12 16.84 17.30
C GLU A 882 14.53 16.41 16.80
N PRO A 883 14.64 15.36 15.97
CA PRO A 883 15.91 14.89 15.40
C PRO A 883 16.64 15.94 14.56
N ASP A 884 17.97 15.83 14.47
CA ASP A 884 18.84 16.78 13.76
C ASP A 884 19.61 16.09 12.61
N GLU A 885 19.34 16.49 11.37
CA GLU A 885 19.97 15.89 10.18
C GLU A 885 21.47 16.19 10.06
N ALA A 886 21.99 17.19 10.78
CA ALA A 886 23.42 17.52 10.87
C ALA A 886 24.15 16.77 12.00
N SER A 887 23.43 15.98 12.82
CA SER A 887 24.02 15.29 13.97
C SER A 887 25.08 14.26 13.57
N SER A 888 26.15 14.17 14.36
CA SER A 888 27.22 13.19 14.16
C SER A 888 26.82 11.73 14.40
N VAL A 889 25.64 11.49 14.97
CA VAL A 889 25.10 10.15 15.24
C VAL A 889 23.76 9.99 14.54
N LEU A 890 23.68 9.01 13.63
CA LEU A 890 22.43 8.56 13.02
C LEU A 890 21.90 7.33 13.75
N LEU A 891 20.68 7.39 14.28
CA LEU A 891 19.90 6.23 14.67
C LEU A 891 19.11 5.72 13.45
N LEU A 892 19.51 4.56 12.93
CA LEU A 892 18.86 3.85 11.83
C LEU A 892 18.01 2.72 12.44
N SER A 893 16.68 2.75 12.29
CA SER A 893 15.81 1.90 13.13
C SER A 893 14.53 1.39 12.48
N ASP A 894 13.94 0.36 13.09
CA ASP A 894 12.53 -0.02 12.95
C ASP A 894 11.65 0.83 13.91
N SER A 895 10.44 0.35 14.22
CA SER A 895 9.50 0.98 15.15
C SER A 895 10.02 1.18 16.58
N HIS A 896 11.10 0.52 17.01
CA HIS A 896 11.78 0.82 18.28
C HIS A 896 12.42 2.22 18.33
N GLY A 897 12.65 2.83 17.16
CA GLY A 897 13.04 4.24 17.02
C GLY A 897 11.86 5.21 16.93
N LEU A 898 10.62 4.70 16.84
CA LEU A 898 9.39 5.49 16.71
C LEU A 898 8.54 5.48 17.98
N VAL A 899 8.54 4.36 18.73
CA VAL A 899 7.77 4.16 19.96
C VAL A 899 8.17 5.17 21.05
N PHE A 900 7.17 5.76 21.70
CA PHE A 900 7.30 6.85 22.70
C PHE A 900 8.01 8.15 22.22
N HIS A 901 8.43 8.21 20.96
CA HIS A 901 8.99 9.41 20.31
C HIS A 901 7.96 10.07 19.38
N SER A 902 7.25 9.28 18.56
CA SER A 902 6.39 9.79 17.49
C SER A 902 5.02 10.31 17.98
N GLY A 903 4.48 9.70 19.04
CA GLY A 903 3.11 9.92 19.53
C GLY A 903 2.04 9.16 18.75
N GLY A 904 0.79 9.27 19.22
CA GLY A 904 -0.38 8.67 18.56
C GLY A 904 -0.46 7.16 18.81
N ASP A 905 -0.46 6.36 17.75
CA ASP A 905 -0.48 4.90 17.83
C ASP A 905 0.88 4.27 18.21
N MET A 906 1.92 5.10 18.29
CA MET A 906 3.23 4.86 18.92
C MET A 906 3.29 5.36 20.38
N HIS A 907 2.12 5.44 21.03
CA HIS A 907 1.91 5.83 22.42
C HIS A 907 2.15 7.33 22.70
N THR A 908 3.31 7.72 23.24
CA THR A 908 3.61 9.13 23.59
C THR A 908 4.71 9.76 22.71
N ARG A 909 5.03 11.03 22.95
CA ARG A 909 6.24 11.72 22.44
C ARG A 909 7.24 11.93 23.58
N GLY A 910 8.49 12.27 23.25
CA GLY A 910 9.48 12.79 24.19
C GLY A 910 10.09 11.76 25.16
N ALA A 911 9.79 10.46 25.02
CA ALA A 911 10.26 9.42 25.93
C ALA A 911 10.88 8.18 25.24
N GLY A 912 10.96 8.15 23.92
CA GLY A 912 11.49 7.04 23.13
C GLY A 912 13.01 7.01 23.06
N LEU A 913 13.58 5.98 22.41
CA LEU A 913 15.03 5.80 22.30
C LEU A 913 15.78 7.04 21.73
N PRO A 914 15.28 7.77 20.70
CA PRO A 914 15.93 9.00 20.23
C PRO A 914 15.97 10.09 21.31
N ASP A 915 14.86 10.27 22.04
CA ASP A 915 14.73 11.27 23.11
C ASP A 915 15.69 10.96 24.27
N GLN A 916 15.75 9.69 24.69
CA GLN A 916 16.64 9.25 25.76
C GLN A 916 18.12 9.33 25.35
N LEU A 917 18.46 9.03 24.08
CA LEU A 917 19.80 9.25 23.55
C LEU A 917 20.16 10.74 23.58
N ALA A 918 19.25 11.65 23.21
CA ALA A 918 19.50 13.08 23.30
C ALA A 918 19.69 13.56 24.76
N ALA A 919 18.92 13.03 25.70
CA ALA A 919 19.05 13.31 27.12
C ALA A 919 20.41 12.89 27.70
N GLU A 920 20.99 11.79 27.21
CA GLU A 920 22.27 11.26 27.70
C GLU A 920 23.48 11.79 26.91
N LEU A 921 23.41 11.88 25.59
CA LEU A 921 24.47 12.44 24.75
C LEU A 921 24.61 13.97 24.88
N LYS A 922 23.53 14.64 25.31
CA LYS A 922 23.37 16.11 25.33
C LYS A 922 23.44 16.73 23.93
N PHE A 923 23.03 16.02 22.88
CA PHE A 923 22.76 16.57 21.55
C PHE A 923 21.69 15.72 20.85
N ALA A 924 20.92 16.30 19.93
CA ALA A 924 19.91 15.57 19.17
C ALA A 924 20.58 14.58 18.21
N VAL A 925 20.07 13.34 18.11
CA VAL A 925 20.51 12.38 17.09
C VAL A 925 19.78 12.63 15.77
N ASP A 926 20.37 12.24 14.64
CA ASP A 926 19.60 12.06 13.39
C ASP A 926 18.79 10.77 13.50
N LEU A 927 17.66 10.69 12.81
CA LEU A 927 16.72 9.57 12.90
C LEU A 927 16.22 9.16 11.51
N ILE A 928 16.59 7.95 11.08
CA ILE A 928 15.94 7.26 9.97
C ILE A 928 15.28 6.02 10.56
N ALA A 929 14.06 6.19 11.05
CA ALA A 929 13.23 5.12 11.59
C ALA A 929 11.98 4.89 10.73
N VAL A 930 11.60 3.62 10.55
CA VAL A 930 10.48 3.21 9.69
C VAL A 930 9.58 2.21 10.40
N ARG A 931 8.32 2.12 9.98
CA ARG A 931 7.42 1.04 10.40
C ARG A 931 7.72 -0.21 9.58
N GLY A 932 7.57 -1.39 10.19
CA GLY A 932 8.09 -2.63 9.63
C GLY A 932 9.60 -2.77 9.85
N SER A 933 10.34 -3.16 8.81
CA SER A 933 11.74 -3.60 8.91
C SER A 933 12.80 -2.48 8.91
N ALA A 934 13.85 -2.64 9.73
CA ALA A 934 15.10 -1.89 9.61
C ALA A 934 16.11 -2.57 8.67
N ALA A 935 16.06 -3.90 8.59
CA ALA A 935 16.99 -4.74 7.82
C ALA A 935 17.06 -4.37 6.34
N ARG A 936 15.93 -3.95 5.73
CA ARG A 936 15.90 -3.47 4.33
C ARG A 936 15.30 -2.09 4.13
N PRO A 937 14.05 -1.77 4.55
CA PRO A 937 13.44 -0.46 4.32
C PRO A 937 14.23 0.72 4.89
N ALA A 938 14.71 0.66 6.13
CA ALA A 938 15.49 1.76 6.71
C ALA A 938 16.80 2.02 5.94
N ARG A 939 17.55 0.96 5.60
CA ARG A 939 18.75 1.05 4.74
C ARG A 939 18.46 1.62 3.35
N VAL A 940 17.31 1.29 2.74
CA VAL A 940 16.87 1.89 1.47
C VAL A 940 16.56 3.37 1.63
N THR A 941 15.96 3.80 2.75
CA THR A 941 15.71 5.21 3.05
C THR A 941 17.01 5.98 3.24
N LEU A 942 18.00 5.41 3.95
CA LEU A 942 19.34 6.00 4.06
C LEU A 942 20.03 6.11 2.70
N TYR A 943 20.05 5.04 1.89
CA TYR A 943 20.58 5.09 0.52
C TYR A 943 19.89 6.18 -0.33
N ARG A 944 18.57 6.33 -0.24
CA ARG A 944 17.82 7.42 -0.92
C ARG A 944 18.21 8.80 -0.41
N LYS A 945 18.44 8.98 0.90
CA LYS A 945 18.91 10.25 1.48
C LYS A 945 20.28 10.63 0.90
N ILE A 946 21.23 9.69 0.87
CA ILE A 946 22.58 9.85 0.27
C ILE A 946 22.52 10.09 -1.26
N ARG A 947 21.60 9.41 -1.96
CA ARG A 947 21.42 9.57 -3.41
C ARG A 947 20.99 10.99 -3.80
N ARG A 948 20.21 11.65 -2.94
CA ARG A 948 19.68 13.02 -3.06
C ARG A 948 20.64 14.08 -2.50
N ASP A 949 21.29 13.78 -1.38
CA ASP A 949 22.28 14.62 -0.70
C ASP A 949 23.57 13.80 -0.53
N PRO A 950 24.53 13.90 -1.48
CA PRO A 950 25.78 13.15 -1.41
C PRO A 950 26.63 13.48 -0.19
N ASP A 951 26.50 14.70 0.34
CA ASP A 951 27.28 15.18 1.48
C ASP A 951 26.64 14.78 2.82
N TYR A 952 25.45 14.17 2.82
CA TYR A 952 24.71 13.76 4.02
C TYR A 952 25.53 12.91 5.02
N LEU A 953 26.42 12.03 4.53
CA LEU A 953 27.31 11.23 5.37
C LEU A 953 28.50 12.02 5.93
N THR A 954 28.89 13.15 5.36
CA THR A 954 30.10 13.90 5.80
C THR A 954 29.96 14.45 7.22
N SER A 955 28.73 14.72 7.67
CA SER A 955 28.42 15.10 9.05
C SER A 955 28.40 13.91 10.01
N LYS A 956 28.23 12.68 9.51
CA LYS A 956 28.07 11.46 10.32
C LYS A 956 29.42 10.89 10.72
N ARG A 957 29.59 10.63 12.02
CA ARG A 957 30.70 9.83 12.57
C ARG A 957 30.27 8.40 12.83
N MET A 958 28.99 8.18 13.15
CA MET A 958 28.47 6.89 13.57
C MET A 958 27.03 6.64 13.08
N ILE A 959 26.75 5.38 12.75
CA ILE A 959 25.40 4.83 12.57
C ILE A 959 25.16 3.80 13.67
N ILE A 960 24.12 4.02 14.48
CA ILE A 960 23.56 3.03 15.39
C ILE A 960 22.41 2.36 14.65
N TRP A 961 22.55 1.08 14.30
CA TRP A 961 21.52 0.32 13.59
C TRP A 961 20.71 -0.51 14.59
N CYS A 962 19.56 0.01 15.01
CA CYS A 962 18.73 -0.52 16.09
C CYS A 962 17.53 -1.29 15.54
N PHE A 963 17.42 -2.60 15.85
CA PHE A 963 16.29 -3.39 15.37
C PHE A 963 16.03 -4.68 16.15
N THR A 964 14.80 -5.19 16.08
CA THR A 964 14.40 -6.44 16.76
C THR A 964 15.01 -7.69 16.12
N VAL A 965 15.48 -8.64 16.95
CA VAL A 965 16.15 -9.87 16.48
C VAL A 965 15.31 -10.76 15.55
N ARG A 966 13.97 -10.63 15.52
CA ARG A 966 13.13 -11.36 14.56
C ARG A 966 13.48 -11.00 13.10
N GLU A 967 14.00 -9.80 12.85
CA GLU A 967 14.45 -9.33 11.54
C GLU A 967 15.47 -10.24 10.88
N PHE A 968 16.34 -10.92 11.65
CA PHE A 968 17.35 -11.84 11.08
C PHE A 968 16.74 -12.95 10.22
N THR A 969 15.48 -13.31 10.48
CA THR A 969 14.75 -14.34 9.72
C THR A 969 13.47 -13.84 9.07
N ASP A 970 12.84 -12.80 9.58
CA ASP A 970 11.60 -12.24 8.99
C ASP A 970 11.89 -11.38 7.75
N SER A 971 13.09 -10.78 7.67
CA SER A 971 13.40 -9.75 6.68
C SER A 971 14.42 -10.13 5.60
N SER A 972 14.36 -9.41 4.47
CA SER A 972 15.17 -9.66 3.28
C SER A 972 16.55 -8.98 3.35
N TRP A 973 17.57 -9.77 3.66
CA TRP A 973 18.98 -9.34 3.84
C TRP A 973 19.73 -9.12 2.53
N GLY A 974 19.14 -8.36 1.60
CA GLY A 974 19.85 -7.96 0.38
C GLY A 974 20.94 -6.93 0.64
N VAL A 975 21.99 -6.94 -0.18
CA VAL A 975 23.01 -5.90 -0.22
C VAL A 975 22.36 -4.58 -0.67
N ILE A 976 22.72 -3.49 0.01
CA ILE A 976 22.33 -2.11 -0.32
C ILE A 976 23.62 -1.27 -0.26
N PRO A 977 24.02 -0.57 -1.33
CA PRO A 977 25.21 0.27 -1.31
C PRO A 977 24.98 1.53 -0.48
N LEU A 978 26.08 2.13 0.00
CA LEU A 978 26.09 3.50 0.55
C LEU A 978 26.67 4.53 -0.44
N LYS A 979 27.26 4.06 -1.55
CA LYS A 979 27.75 4.86 -2.68
C LYS A 979 26.73 4.98 -3.81
N ARG A 980 26.96 5.97 -4.68
CA ARG A 980 25.97 6.57 -5.61
C ARG A 980 25.60 5.68 -6.80
#